data_AF-A0A383W6T7-F1
#
_entry.id   AF-A0A383W6T7-F1
#
_cell.length_a   1.000
_cell.length_b   1.000
_cell.length_c   1.000
_cell.angle_alpha   90.00
_cell.angle_beta   90.00
_cell.angle_gamma   90.00
#
_symmetry.space_group_name_H-M   'P 1'
#
loop_
_entity.id
_entity.type
_entity.pdbx_description
1 polymer ?
#
loop_
_entity_poly.entity_id
_entity_poly.type
_entity_poly.pdbx_seq_one_letter_code
_entity_poly.pdbx_strand_id
1 'polypeptide(L)'
;VATYGVLLAKDFILQIIGEISVAGATYKAMEFTGSAIEGMNMDERMTVCNMVVEAGGKNGVIAPDQTTFDYVRERTSEEFEPVYTDAAASFCADYKWDVSKLEPLVAAPHSPDNRKTARECSDVKIDRVYIGSCTGGKTEDFMSAAKLFHRAKRQVKVPTYLVPATQKVWADVYTLPVPGCDGKTAAEIFEEAGCTTPAAPSCAACLGGPRDTFARMNEPEVCVSTTNRNFPGRMGHKEGQVYLASPYTAAASALKGFVCDPREYIASAEDKPAAPAPAAAPKTSNIIESAGETQLPNGVGDVAKDGACKADAAAFCKDATPGEGRLAMCLIKRIKQAQQGNVAGRMVRPKCEEAVVAYKVERSKHINKDPALARACKDDAAKFCKSVSDTSTPGSVLICLRGNQKKLTTQCQGEILRTQAEIAEDWRLDPQLYSACSASAAKLCADAEPGTEVDCLLAASTSLDWTCLGHVVRVEKEAAGDIRLNMRLFRACVNDQKKFCKGVEPGHMRVQECLEDAMDKAGFSGGCKAVLEEVIAMRVADFRLDTGLLDACEDDLATTCSTNVEKMEKSKEEKERAMACLQQFKEELASDACRDKVHRKMQRMSRDIRFDDVLANACQADRKSYCPDVQPGSARVIRCLQDHRSSLSQTCAAALFDHEVKMAEDIDFKYPTRKACAWEISNFCKNIPHGHARVIRCLQSRLDDEDMSPECKAEVVRDQNRMAQDYRLNWRLKTACKADIGSLCAGLCNDKEGQMCGGVVLQCLQDKQDNITSPACSEEVFYYQLMEVTDFRNDVILAEACRGDVDKYCKDVQPGEGRVHTCLRHSMNFLSPACAREEAKLQALEFRDIRLKPKLAKVCSEERAVYCKDVKPGKARVITCLVEAMAQPNFGAECRAELQQRQSAVKNDYRYDIGVMTGCRDDIEAFCAEEKTKLRGNATVLRCLVANFDKTGESCQAEMSRAVRFALWDYTSGQALTRECDADVDAFCPKGAKARPGGMFTIGAVGRCLSKALVQAKSLAPKCRQLVLVAAPKDSRVYLRYPESTSALITKIAELQRAAGLEAVLVDPYRRDGGSVTVTGWVALACIVSLILVSVGGVVMLARRLSGADKPHTHYVKSGDA
;
A
#
# COMPACT_ATOMS: atom_id res chain seq x y z
N VAL A 1 47.27 -11.33 5.37
CA VAL A 1 46.66 -10.20 6.10
C VAL A 1 46.83 -10.49 7.59
N ALA A 2 47.88 -9.95 8.23
CA ALA A 2 48.32 -10.40 9.56
C ALA A 2 48.76 -9.24 10.47
N THR A 3 48.20 -8.04 10.31
CA THR A 3 48.73 -6.84 11.00
C THR A 3 47.77 -6.09 11.91
N TYR A 4 46.47 -6.46 11.99
CA TYR A 4 45.57 -5.99 13.05
C TYR A 4 44.54 -7.07 13.41
N GLY A 5 44.87 -7.97 14.33
CA GLY A 5 44.03 -9.12 14.74
C GLY A 5 42.78 -8.76 15.57
N VAL A 6 42.15 -7.62 15.30
CA VAL A 6 40.99 -7.09 16.05
C VAL A 6 39.79 -6.73 15.18
N LEU A 7 39.93 -6.88 13.87
CA LEU A 7 38.85 -6.66 12.90
C LEU A 7 38.09 -7.97 12.69
N LEU A 8 36.77 -7.89 12.62
CA LEU A 8 35.89 -9.03 12.34
C LEU A 8 35.00 -8.73 11.13
N ALA A 9 34.35 -9.76 10.59
CA ALA A 9 33.33 -9.61 9.55
C ALA A 9 32.26 -8.54 9.85
N LYS A 10 31.97 -8.29 11.13
CA LYS A 10 31.07 -7.21 11.57
C LYS A 10 31.59 -5.83 11.18
N ASP A 11 32.88 -5.55 11.36
CA ASP A 11 33.49 -4.29 10.94
C ASP A 11 33.44 -4.16 9.41
N PHE A 12 33.72 -5.25 8.70
CA PHE A 12 33.67 -5.27 7.23
C PHE A 12 32.27 -4.94 6.69
N ILE A 13 31.21 -5.60 7.20
CA ILE A 13 29.85 -5.34 6.70
C ILE A 13 29.31 -3.97 7.13
N LEU A 14 29.73 -3.44 8.29
CA LEU A 14 29.41 -2.05 8.68
C LEU A 14 30.11 -1.02 7.78
N GLN A 15 31.33 -1.31 7.31
CA GLN A 15 31.99 -0.46 6.30
C GLN A 15 31.16 -0.38 5.03
N ILE A 16 30.74 -1.54 4.52
CA ILE A 16 29.94 -1.64 3.29
C ILE A 16 28.61 -0.90 3.47
N ILE A 17 27.84 -1.23 4.51
CA ILE A 17 26.53 -0.60 4.76
C ILE A 17 26.67 0.92 4.94
N GLY A 18 27.74 1.40 5.59
CA GLY A 18 28.00 2.83 5.73
C GLY A 18 28.35 3.56 4.43
N GLU A 19 28.85 2.85 3.41
CA GLU A 19 29.12 3.43 2.08
C GLU A 19 27.91 3.36 1.15
N ILE A 20 27.22 2.21 1.14
CA ILE A 20 26.10 1.99 0.21
C ILE A 20 24.75 2.44 0.79
N SER A 21 24.69 2.80 2.08
CA SER A 21 23.49 3.11 2.88
C SER A 21 22.56 1.93 3.13
N VAL A 22 21.56 2.14 4.00
CA VAL A 22 20.51 1.14 4.26
C VAL A 22 19.62 0.79 3.06
N ALA A 23 19.76 1.52 1.94
CA ALA A 23 19.02 1.29 0.70
C ALA A 23 19.90 0.87 -0.49
N GLY A 24 21.22 0.76 -0.31
CA GLY A 24 22.19 0.54 -1.39
C GLY A 24 21.97 -0.71 -2.23
N ALA A 25 21.35 -1.73 -1.64
CA ALA A 25 21.05 -3.01 -2.27
C ALA A 25 19.54 -3.29 -2.41
N THR A 26 18.67 -2.27 -2.33
CA THR A 26 17.21 -2.45 -2.44
C THR A 26 16.81 -3.23 -3.70
N TYR A 27 16.06 -4.32 -3.53
CA TYR A 27 15.64 -5.28 -4.59
C TYR A 27 16.78 -5.97 -5.35
N LYS A 28 18.01 -5.92 -4.83
CA LYS A 28 19.19 -6.57 -5.41
C LYS A 28 19.69 -7.68 -4.50
N ALA A 29 20.42 -8.64 -5.07
CA ALA A 29 21.25 -9.56 -4.29
C ALA A 29 22.67 -8.97 -4.16
N MET A 30 23.29 -9.15 -3.00
CA MET A 30 24.70 -8.81 -2.78
C MET A 30 25.52 -10.09 -2.83
N GLU A 31 26.40 -10.19 -3.82
CA GLU A 31 27.39 -11.25 -3.92
C GLU A 31 28.73 -10.77 -3.37
N PHE A 32 29.34 -11.53 -2.47
CA PHE A 32 30.64 -11.21 -1.89
C PHE A 32 31.70 -12.20 -2.37
N THR A 33 32.78 -11.68 -2.93
CA THR A 33 33.90 -12.46 -3.47
C THR A 33 35.23 -11.84 -3.05
N GLY A 34 36.32 -12.57 -3.30
CA GLY A 34 37.68 -12.11 -3.08
C GLY A 34 38.35 -12.67 -1.82
N SER A 35 39.65 -12.43 -1.71
CA SER A 35 40.53 -13.08 -0.73
C SER A 35 40.15 -12.82 0.74
N ALA A 36 39.50 -11.69 1.04
CA ALA A 36 39.00 -11.42 2.39
C ALA A 36 37.85 -12.37 2.78
N ILE A 37 36.96 -12.69 1.84
CA ILE A 37 35.82 -13.60 2.05
C ILE A 37 36.31 -15.05 2.12
N GLU A 38 37.23 -15.43 1.23
CA GLU A 38 37.86 -16.75 1.23
C GLU A 38 38.59 -17.04 2.56
N GLY A 39 39.18 -16.00 3.17
CA GLY A 39 39.82 -16.10 4.49
C GLY A 39 38.86 -16.18 5.69
N MET A 40 37.56 -15.92 5.52
CA MET A 40 36.56 -15.97 6.60
C MET A 40 36.08 -17.40 6.85
N ASN A 41 35.91 -17.75 8.13
CA ASN A 41 35.18 -18.96 8.51
C ASN A 41 33.66 -18.81 8.29
N MET A 42 32.90 -19.90 8.46
CA MET A 42 31.45 -19.87 8.25
C MET A 42 30.70 -18.92 9.19
N ASP A 43 31.14 -18.77 10.44
CA ASP A 43 30.51 -17.84 11.39
C ASP A 43 30.65 -16.39 10.90
N GLU A 44 31.83 -16.01 10.40
CA GLU A 44 32.07 -14.69 9.83
C GLU A 44 31.27 -14.44 8.55
N ARG A 45 31.21 -15.42 7.64
CA ARG A 45 30.39 -15.34 6.41
C ARG A 45 28.90 -15.16 6.71
N MET A 46 28.40 -15.86 7.73
CA MET A 46 27.02 -15.70 8.20
C MET A 46 26.76 -14.27 8.70
N THR A 47 27.73 -13.64 9.38
CA THR A 47 27.60 -12.24 9.82
C THR A 47 27.46 -11.28 8.62
N VAL A 48 28.28 -11.47 7.57
CA VAL A 48 28.22 -10.65 6.34
C VAL A 48 26.86 -10.82 5.66
N CYS A 49 26.46 -12.06 5.35
CA CYS A 49 25.20 -12.33 4.65
C CYS A 49 23.96 -11.95 5.49
N ASN A 50 24.01 -12.05 6.82
CA ASN A 50 22.89 -11.68 7.69
C ASN A 50 22.55 -10.20 7.59
N MET A 51 23.56 -9.33 7.50
CA MET A 51 23.37 -7.88 7.52
C MET A 51 23.08 -7.27 6.14
N VAL A 52 23.03 -8.07 5.07
CA VAL A 52 22.67 -7.59 3.72
C VAL A 52 21.27 -6.96 3.69
N VAL A 53 20.33 -7.49 4.48
CA VAL A 53 18.99 -6.91 4.58
C VAL A 53 19.01 -5.50 5.19
N GLU A 54 20.02 -5.18 6.00
CA GLU A 54 20.19 -3.84 6.58
C GLU A 54 20.70 -2.83 5.54
N ALA A 55 21.24 -3.29 4.39
CA ALA A 55 21.49 -2.48 3.19
C ALA A 55 20.30 -2.47 2.20
N GLY A 56 19.15 -3.04 2.58
CA GLY A 56 17.98 -3.22 1.71
C GLY A 56 18.10 -4.42 0.76
N GLY A 57 19.19 -5.18 0.84
CA GLY A 57 19.45 -6.35 0.00
C GLY A 57 18.42 -7.44 0.19
N LYS A 58 17.97 -8.02 -0.94
CA LYS A 58 17.02 -9.14 -0.94
C LYS A 58 17.66 -10.44 -0.46
N ASN A 59 18.95 -10.61 -0.77
CA ASN A 59 19.74 -11.79 -0.42
C ASN A 59 21.23 -11.45 -0.37
N GLY A 60 21.96 -12.09 0.54
CA GLY A 60 23.43 -12.09 0.57
C GLY A 60 23.96 -13.46 0.18
N VAL A 61 24.87 -13.52 -0.78
CA VAL A 61 25.41 -14.78 -1.29
C VAL A 61 26.94 -14.76 -1.32
N ILE A 62 27.54 -15.88 -0.92
CA ILE A 62 28.97 -16.17 -1.00
C ILE A 62 29.08 -17.52 -1.70
N ALA A 63 29.92 -17.61 -2.73
CA ALA A 63 30.14 -18.86 -3.46
C ALA A 63 30.71 -19.94 -2.51
N PRO A 64 30.24 -21.21 -2.62
CA PRO A 64 30.70 -22.27 -1.75
C PRO A 64 32.14 -22.70 -2.09
N ASP A 65 32.96 -22.79 -1.06
CA ASP A 65 34.34 -23.29 -1.11
C ASP A 65 34.55 -24.40 -0.07
N GLN A 66 35.81 -24.80 0.12
CA GLN A 66 36.14 -25.88 1.06
C GLN A 66 35.65 -25.61 2.49
N THR A 67 35.75 -24.37 2.98
CA THR A 67 35.23 -23.99 4.31
C THR A 67 33.72 -24.21 4.41
N THR A 68 32.99 -23.92 3.33
CA THR A 68 31.54 -24.17 3.25
C THR A 68 31.25 -25.67 3.20
N PHE A 69 32.01 -26.43 2.40
CA PHE A 69 31.83 -27.86 2.26
C PHE A 69 32.13 -28.62 3.55
N ASP A 70 33.20 -28.27 4.26
CA ASP A 70 33.56 -28.88 5.55
C ASP A 70 32.46 -28.64 6.58
N TYR A 71 31.94 -27.41 6.65
CA TYR A 71 30.85 -27.06 7.56
C TYR A 71 29.55 -27.83 7.26
N VAL A 72 29.18 -27.95 5.97
CA VAL A 72 27.94 -28.63 5.56
C VAL A 72 28.06 -30.15 5.75
N ARG A 73 29.19 -30.76 5.37
CA ARG A 73 29.42 -32.22 5.51
C ARG A 73 29.46 -32.68 6.96
N GLU A 74 29.84 -31.82 7.90
CA GLU A 74 29.73 -32.11 9.34
C GLU A 74 28.25 -32.27 9.79
N ARG A 75 27.30 -31.68 9.05
CA ARG A 75 25.88 -31.58 9.45
C ARG A 75 24.93 -32.40 8.58
N THR A 76 25.33 -32.76 7.37
CA THR A 76 24.53 -33.58 6.47
C THR A 76 25.40 -34.49 5.63
N SER A 77 24.89 -35.69 5.36
CA SER A 77 25.46 -36.65 4.41
C SER A 77 24.73 -36.67 3.06
N GLU A 78 23.72 -35.82 2.90
CA GLU A 78 23.01 -35.64 1.63
C GLU A 78 23.93 -34.98 0.60
N GLU A 79 23.83 -35.42 -0.66
CA GLU A 79 24.57 -34.82 -1.76
C GLU A 79 24.06 -33.42 -2.08
N PHE A 80 24.97 -32.53 -2.43
CA PHE A 80 24.66 -31.16 -2.83
C PHE A 80 25.50 -30.75 -4.03
N GLU A 81 24.87 -30.04 -4.96
CA GLU A 81 25.52 -29.50 -6.15
C GLU A 81 25.93 -28.04 -5.89
N PRO A 82 27.23 -27.71 -5.89
CA PRO A 82 27.67 -26.33 -5.74
C PRO A 82 27.41 -25.54 -7.02
N VAL A 83 26.84 -24.35 -6.87
CA VAL A 83 26.58 -23.41 -7.98
C VAL A 83 27.53 -22.23 -7.86
N TYR A 84 28.10 -21.84 -9.00
CA TYR A 84 29.07 -20.76 -9.12
C TYR A 84 28.58 -19.71 -10.11
N THR A 85 29.04 -18.47 -9.91
CA THR A 85 28.73 -17.37 -10.82
C THR A 85 29.49 -17.54 -12.13
N ASP A 86 28.77 -17.46 -13.25
CA ASP A 86 29.36 -17.56 -14.59
C ASP A 86 30.35 -16.41 -14.83
N ALA A 87 31.46 -16.69 -15.52
CA ALA A 87 32.46 -15.66 -15.87
C ALA A 87 31.89 -14.53 -16.75
N ALA A 88 30.77 -14.78 -17.45
CA ALA A 88 30.07 -13.81 -18.28
C ALA A 88 28.91 -13.10 -17.57
N ALA A 89 28.69 -13.37 -16.27
CA ALA A 89 27.62 -12.74 -15.51
C ALA A 89 27.81 -11.22 -15.44
N SER A 90 26.71 -10.47 -15.53
CA SER A 90 26.71 -9.01 -15.44
C SER A 90 26.09 -8.55 -14.12
N PHE A 91 26.72 -7.56 -13.50
CA PHE A 91 26.31 -7.01 -12.21
C PHE A 91 25.77 -5.59 -12.38
N CYS A 92 24.74 -5.24 -11.61
CA CYS A 92 24.19 -3.88 -11.63
C CYS A 92 25.13 -2.82 -11.04
N ALA A 93 26.06 -3.24 -10.18
CA ALA A 93 27.15 -2.44 -9.62
C ALA A 93 28.25 -3.38 -9.12
N ASP A 94 29.51 -2.96 -9.23
CA ASP A 94 30.69 -3.68 -8.74
C ASP A 94 31.47 -2.73 -7.81
N TYR A 95 31.79 -3.21 -6.61
CA TYR A 95 32.46 -2.46 -5.55
C TYR A 95 33.70 -3.21 -5.08
N LYS A 96 34.81 -2.49 -4.86
CA LYS A 96 36.08 -3.04 -4.42
C LYS A 96 36.55 -2.37 -3.15
N TRP A 97 36.69 -3.15 -2.08
CA TRP A 97 37.16 -2.69 -0.78
C TRP A 97 38.55 -3.22 -0.46
N ASP A 98 39.44 -2.30 -0.09
CA ASP A 98 40.75 -2.62 0.44
C ASP A 98 40.68 -2.80 1.96
N VAL A 99 40.52 -4.05 2.40
CA VAL A 99 40.38 -4.40 3.83
C VAL A 99 41.62 -4.08 4.66
N SER A 100 42.77 -3.80 4.04
CA SER A 100 43.98 -3.40 4.77
C SER A 100 43.87 -2.00 5.41
N LYS A 101 42.92 -1.19 4.92
CA LYS A 101 42.64 0.17 5.42
C LYS A 101 41.47 0.21 6.40
N LEU A 102 40.88 -0.95 6.71
CA LEU A 102 39.73 -1.03 7.59
C LEU A 102 40.16 -0.79 9.05
N GLU A 103 39.38 -0.01 9.78
CA GLU A 103 39.54 0.22 11.21
C GLU A 103 38.33 -0.34 11.98
N PRO A 104 38.39 -0.52 13.31
CA PRO A 104 37.23 -0.92 14.09
C PRO A 104 36.11 0.11 13.98
N LEU A 105 34.91 -0.36 13.61
CA LEU A 105 33.76 0.50 13.30
C LEU A 105 32.64 0.33 14.32
N VAL A 106 31.81 1.38 14.36
CA VAL A 106 30.56 1.40 15.11
C VAL A 106 29.48 2.06 14.25
N ALA A 107 28.30 1.44 14.18
CA ALA A 107 27.11 2.12 13.65
C ALA A 107 26.42 2.90 14.78
N ALA A 108 26.50 4.22 14.73
CA ALA A 108 25.88 5.09 15.71
C ALA A 108 24.34 5.09 15.57
N PRO A 109 23.59 5.35 16.65
CA PRO A 109 22.14 5.41 16.57
C PRO A 109 21.66 6.49 15.58
N HIS A 110 20.50 6.35 14.94
CA HIS A 110 19.58 5.21 15.00
C HIS A 110 19.50 4.46 13.67
N SER A 111 20.64 4.26 12.99
CA SER A 111 20.69 3.54 11.71
C SER A 111 21.96 2.69 11.55
N PRO A 112 21.87 1.49 10.96
CA PRO A 112 23.04 0.65 10.67
C PRO A 112 24.07 1.27 9.72
N ASP A 113 23.65 2.23 8.87
CA ASP A 113 24.53 2.94 7.94
C ASP A 113 25.18 4.21 8.52
N ASN A 114 24.83 4.62 9.74
CA ASN A 114 25.47 5.73 10.43
C ASN A 114 26.85 5.31 10.98
N ARG A 115 27.72 4.91 10.07
CA ARG A 115 29.05 4.36 10.34
C ARG A 115 29.99 5.45 10.82
N LYS A 116 30.60 5.21 11.97
CA LYS A 116 31.73 5.95 12.52
C LYS A 116 32.84 4.98 12.89
N THR A 117 34.07 5.48 12.99
CA THR A 117 35.15 4.73 13.65
C THR A 117 34.89 4.67 15.15
N ALA A 118 35.36 3.60 15.81
CA ALA A 118 35.25 3.49 17.26
C ALA A 118 35.95 4.67 18.00
N ARG A 119 36.99 5.26 17.39
CA ARG A 119 37.72 6.42 17.94
C ARG A 119 36.91 7.72 17.92
N GLU A 120 36.15 7.95 16.85
CA GLU A 120 35.27 9.12 16.72
C GLU A 120 34.13 9.13 17.74
N CYS A 121 33.82 7.99 18.34
CA CYS A 121 32.80 7.86 19.39
C CYS A 121 33.40 7.74 20.80
N SER A 122 34.70 8.00 20.98
CA SER A 122 35.40 7.75 22.25
C SER A 122 34.90 8.59 23.45
N ASP A 123 34.16 9.66 23.19
CA ASP A 123 33.49 10.52 24.17
C ASP A 123 32.07 10.04 24.56
N VAL A 124 31.53 9.05 23.85
CA VAL A 124 30.20 8.49 24.11
C VAL A 124 30.25 7.61 25.35
N LYS A 125 29.67 8.11 26.45
CA LYS A 125 29.44 7.33 27.67
C LYS A 125 28.36 6.28 27.42
N ILE A 126 28.60 5.06 27.90
CA ILE A 126 27.67 3.95 27.72
C ILE A 126 27.16 3.47 29.08
N ASP A 127 25.94 2.93 29.10
CA ASP A 127 25.30 2.42 30.32
C ASP A 127 25.35 0.89 30.40
N ARG A 128 25.43 0.21 29.25
CA ARG A 128 25.49 -1.26 29.17
C ARG A 128 26.09 -1.77 27.87
N VAL A 129 26.49 -3.04 27.86
CA VAL A 129 26.94 -3.77 26.67
C VAL A 129 26.12 -5.03 26.47
N TYR A 130 25.85 -5.37 25.21
CA TYR A 130 25.13 -6.58 24.82
C TYR A 130 25.93 -7.36 23.77
N ILE A 131 26.39 -8.55 24.12
CA ILE A 131 27.11 -9.47 23.23
C ILE A 131 26.24 -10.70 22.98
N GLY A 132 25.59 -10.74 21.81
CA GLY A 132 24.68 -11.81 21.41
C GLY A 132 23.83 -11.40 20.21
N SER A 133 23.04 -12.33 19.67
CA SER A 133 22.25 -12.27 18.41
C SER A 133 22.82 -13.16 17.30
N CYS A 134 22.06 -13.33 16.21
CA CYS A 134 22.50 -14.04 15.01
C CYS A 134 23.79 -13.46 14.40
N THR A 135 24.06 -12.16 14.59
CA THR A 135 25.28 -11.49 14.09
C THR A 135 26.47 -11.53 15.03
N GLY A 136 26.28 -11.75 16.32
CA GLY A 136 27.34 -11.52 17.32
C GLY A 136 27.27 -12.41 18.55
N GLY A 137 26.67 -13.59 18.40
CA GLY A 137 26.49 -14.61 19.44
C GLY A 137 26.84 -16.02 18.97
N LYS A 138 27.76 -16.16 18.02
CA LYS A 138 28.31 -17.45 17.56
C LYS A 138 29.54 -17.82 18.39
N THR A 139 30.06 -19.04 18.26
CA THR A 139 31.16 -19.53 19.10
C THR A 139 32.38 -18.62 18.96
N GLU A 140 32.80 -18.28 17.74
CA GLU A 140 33.93 -17.37 17.51
C GLU A 140 33.71 -15.96 18.08
N ASP A 141 32.48 -15.44 18.06
CA ASP A 141 32.17 -14.11 18.61
C ASP A 141 32.48 -14.05 20.13
N PHE A 142 32.10 -15.09 20.88
CA PHE A 142 32.41 -15.18 22.31
C PHE A 142 33.90 -15.46 22.57
N MET A 143 34.54 -16.28 21.74
CA MET A 143 35.98 -16.53 21.84
C MET A 143 36.77 -15.22 21.67
N SER A 144 36.40 -14.38 20.70
CA SER A 144 37.01 -13.07 20.49
C SER A 144 36.82 -12.12 21.68
N ALA A 145 35.59 -12.02 22.21
CA ALA A 145 35.32 -11.20 23.40
C ALA A 145 36.11 -11.69 24.63
N ALA A 146 36.13 -13.02 24.87
CA ALA A 146 36.87 -13.63 25.97
C ALA A 146 38.39 -13.39 25.87
N LYS A 147 38.98 -13.53 24.68
CA LYS A 147 40.41 -13.21 24.45
C LYS A 147 40.75 -11.78 24.87
N LEU A 148 39.89 -10.81 24.55
CA LEU A 148 40.11 -9.41 24.94
C LEU A 148 39.99 -9.23 26.46
N PHE A 149 38.97 -9.79 27.10
CA PHE A 149 38.81 -9.70 28.55
C PHE A 149 39.98 -10.34 29.30
N HIS A 150 40.38 -11.54 28.90
CA HIS A 150 41.52 -12.26 29.49
C HIS A 150 42.82 -11.46 29.34
N ARG A 151 43.08 -10.87 28.17
CA ARG A 151 44.26 -10.04 27.95
C ARG A 151 44.26 -8.75 28.76
N ALA A 152 43.09 -8.11 28.88
CA ALA A 152 42.97 -6.85 29.61
C ALA A 152 43.13 -7.02 31.12
N LYS A 153 42.78 -8.20 31.67
CA LYS A 153 42.79 -8.51 33.12
C LYS A 153 42.11 -7.43 33.96
N ARG A 154 40.95 -6.96 33.49
CA ARG A 154 40.16 -5.89 34.10
C ARG A 154 38.70 -6.32 34.20
N GLN A 155 38.02 -5.77 35.20
CA GLN A 155 36.58 -5.93 35.38
C GLN A 155 35.82 -4.95 34.46
N VAL A 156 34.65 -5.37 33.98
CA VAL A 156 33.74 -4.50 33.22
C VAL A 156 33.22 -3.36 34.09
N LYS A 157 33.03 -2.18 33.50
CA LYS A 157 32.53 -0.99 34.21
C LYS A 157 31.02 -0.80 34.08
N VAL A 158 30.41 -1.49 33.13
CA VAL A 158 28.98 -1.42 32.83
C VAL A 158 28.40 -2.84 32.73
N PRO A 159 27.12 -3.05 33.08
CA PRO A 159 26.45 -4.33 32.89
C PRO A 159 26.64 -4.87 31.47
N THR A 160 27.22 -6.06 31.38
CA THR A 160 27.56 -6.71 30.11
C THR A 160 26.79 -8.01 29.98
N TYR A 161 25.81 -8.00 29.08
CA TYR A 161 24.87 -9.10 28.85
C TYR A 161 25.37 -10.02 27.75
N LEU A 162 25.37 -11.33 28.03
CA LEU A 162 25.87 -12.37 27.14
C LEU A 162 24.73 -13.29 26.71
N VAL A 163 24.44 -13.38 25.40
CA VAL A 163 23.30 -14.16 24.88
C VAL A 163 23.74 -15.03 23.68
N PRO A 164 24.02 -16.32 23.91
CA PRO A 164 24.38 -17.26 22.84
C PRO A 164 23.28 -17.47 21.80
N ALA A 165 23.65 -17.66 20.53
CA ALA A 165 22.70 -17.80 19.44
C ALA A 165 21.99 -19.16 19.41
N THR A 166 22.66 -20.24 19.85
CA THR A 166 22.11 -21.61 19.84
C THR A 166 22.53 -22.41 21.08
N GLN A 167 21.88 -23.55 21.32
CA GLN A 167 22.24 -24.48 22.40
C GLN A 167 23.67 -25.03 22.26
N LYS A 168 24.14 -25.28 21.03
CA LYS A 168 25.53 -25.68 20.77
C LYS A 168 26.50 -24.59 21.20
N VAL A 169 26.26 -23.34 20.80
CA VAL A 169 27.15 -22.21 21.17
C VAL A 169 27.13 -21.98 22.68
N TRP A 170 25.96 -22.13 23.32
CA TRP A 170 25.87 -22.04 24.78
C TRP A 170 26.71 -23.12 25.45
N ALA A 171 26.64 -24.37 25.00
CA ALA A 171 27.52 -25.43 25.50
C ALA A 171 29.01 -25.10 25.25
N ASP A 172 29.36 -24.67 24.03
CA ASP A 172 30.73 -24.32 23.64
C ASP A 172 31.34 -23.26 24.57
N VAL A 173 30.56 -22.25 25.00
CA VAL A 173 31.01 -21.20 25.94
C VAL A 173 31.47 -21.77 27.29
N TYR A 174 30.86 -22.89 27.74
CA TYR A 174 31.20 -23.56 29.00
C TYR A 174 32.18 -24.72 28.85
N THR A 175 32.32 -25.31 27.66
CA THR A 175 33.09 -26.54 27.48
C THR A 175 34.37 -26.37 26.68
N LEU A 176 34.43 -25.39 25.76
CA LEU A 176 35.60 -25.20 24.91
C LEU A 176 36.60 -24.24 25.57
N PRO A 177 37.88 -24.63 25.67
CA PRO A 177 38.93 -23.73 26.14
C PRO A 177 39.20 -22.64 25.08
N VAL A 178 39.34 -21.40 25.53
CA VAL A 178 39.64 -20.27 24.66
C VAL A 178 41.11 -20.34 24.22
N PRO A 179 41.40 -20.38 22.91
CA PRO A 179 42.78 -20.46 22.43
C PRO A 179 43.64 -19.28 22.92
N GLY A 180 44.75 -19.59 23.57
CA GLY A 180 45.69 -18.59 24.09
C GLY A 180 45.29 -17.94 25.42
N CYS A 181 44.38 -18.55 26.19
CA CYS A 181 43.93 -18.05 27.50
C CYS A 181 44.09 -19.10 28.63
N ASP A 182 45.27 -19.71 28.74
CA ASP A 182 45.65 -20.62 29.83
C ASP A 182 44.70 -21.83 30.04
N GLY A 183 44.02 -22.28 28.98
CA GLY A 183 43.07 -23.39 29.03
C GLY A 183 41.71 -23.05 29.64
N LYS A 184 41.46 -21.77 29.99
CA LYS A 184 40.17 -21.32 30.53
C LYS A 184 39.09 -21.32 29.46
N THR A 185 37.88 -21.64 29.88
CA THR A 185 36.66 -21.53 29.07
C THR A 185 36.20 -20.07 28.96
N ALA A 186 35.35 -19.77 27.98
CA ALA A 186 34.83 -18.41 27.82
C ALA A 186 33.99 -18.00 29.04
N ALA A 187 33.21 -18.92 29.60
CA ALA A 187 32.41 -18.70 30.80
C ALA A 187 33.25 -18.26 32.01
N GLU A 188 34.36 -18.96 32.30
CA GLU A 188 35.27 -18.62 33.40
C GLU A 188 35.86 -17.22 33.21
N ILE A 189 36.26 -16.87 31.99
CA ILE A 189 36.81 -15.55 31.68
C ILE A 189 35.75 -14.45 31.83
N PHE A 190 34.51 -14.72 31.41
CA PHE A 190 33.40 -13.77 31.56
C PHE A 190 33.03 -13.54 33.03
N GLU A 191 33.04 -14.60 33.84
CA GLU A 191 32.84 -14.51 35.29
C GLU A 191 33.97 -13.72 35.96
N GLU A 192 35.23 -14.00 35.62
CA GLU A 192 36.41 -13.25 36.10
C GLU A 192 36.40 -11.77 35.69
N ALA A 193 35.80 -11.44 34.55
CA ALA A 193 35.65 -10.08 34.07
C ALA A 193 34.42 -9.36 34.67
N GLY A 194 33.55 -10.05 35.39
CA GLY A 194 32.34 -9.48 35.99
C GLY A 194 31.16 -9.30 35.02
N CYS A 195 31.13 -10.05 33.92
CA CYS A 195 29.98 -10.08 33.02
C CYS A 195 28.80 -10.81 33.66
N THR A 196 27.57 -10.58 33.18
CA THR A 196 26.43 -11.40 33.61
C THR A 196 26.60 -12.83 33.11
N THR A 197 26.16 -13.82 33.90
CA THR A 197 26.13 -15.23 33.47
C THR A 197 25.45 -15.36 32.10
N PRO A 198 26.08 -16.07 31.13
CA PRO A 198 25.49 -16.31 29.82
C PRO A 198 24.04 -16.82 29.91
N ALA A 199 23.12 -16.10 29.26
CA ALA A 199 21.71 -16.44 29.27
C ALA A 199 21.42 -17.70 28.44
N ALA A 200 20.23 -18.26 28.62
CA ALA A 200 19.73 -19.30 27.72
C ALA A 200 19.63 -18.76 26.27
N PRO A 201 19.94 -19.59 25.25
CA PRO A 201 19.90 -19.16 23.86
C PRO A 201 18.56 -18.57 23.43
N SER A 202 18.58 -17.34 22.91
CA SER A 202 17.39 -16.67 22.36
C SER A 202 17.77 -15.42 21.56
N CYS A 203 16.80 -14.80 20.89
CA CYS A 203 16.99 -13.46 20.31
C CYS A 203 16.98 -12.34 21.37
N ALA A 204 16.50 -12.62 22.59
CA ALA A 204 16.38 -11.69 23.72
C ALA A 204 16.04 -10.24 23.30
N ALA A 205 16.86 -9.27 23.72
CA ALA A 205 16.64 -7.85 23.46
C ALA A 205 16.66 -7.45 21.98
N CYS A 206 17.10 -8.30 21.05
CA CYS A 206 17.23 -7.96 19.62
C CYS A 206 15.91 -7.52 18.95
N LEU A 207 14.76 -7.98 19.47
CA LEU A 207 13.43 -7.66 18.94
C LEU A 207 12.62 -6.69 19.83
N GLY A 208 13.18 -6.25 20.96
CA GLY A 208 12.50 -5.32 21.86
C GLY A 208 11.22 -5.87 22.47
N GLY A 209 11.20 -7.18 22.80
CA GLY A 209 10.04 -7.94 23.30
C GLY A 209 9.37 -7.38 24.59
N PRO A 210 8.46 -8.15 25.22
CA PRO A 210 7.78 -7.74 26.45
C PRO A 210 8.73 -7.22 27.55
N ARG A 211 8.22 -6.42 28.50
CA ARG A 211 9.04 -5.71 29.52
C ARG A 211 9.99 -6.61 30.34
N ASP A 212 9.66 -7.89 30.47
CA ASP A 212 10.41 -8.94 31.17
C ASP A 212 11.45 -9.68 30.28
N THR A 213 11.58 -9.29 29.01
CA THR A 213 12.58 -9.85 28.10
C THR A 213 14.00 -9.62 28.63
N PHE A 214 14.81 -10.68 28.66
CA PHE A 214 16.18 -10.61 29.14
C PHE A 214 17.00 -9.52 28.42
N ALA A 215 17.74 -8.73 29.20
CA ALA A 215 18.58 -7.62 28.73
C ALA A 215 17.86 -6.51 27.93
N ARG A 216 16.52 -6.47 27.93
CA ARG A 216 15.75 -5.37 27.33
C ARG A 216 16.12 -4.04 28.01
N MET A 217 16.24 -2.99 27.21
CA MET A 217 16.38 -1.62 27.73
C MET A 217 14.98 -1.12 28.11
N ASN A 218 14.69 -1.11 29.41
CA ASN A 218 13.41 -0.62 29.92
C ASN A 218 13.40 0.91 30.07
N GLU A 219 14.57 1.52 30.14
CA GLU A 219 14.83 2.95 30.34
C GLU A 219 15.63 3.53 29.16
N PRO A 220 15.73 4.87 29.01
CA PRO A 220 16.48 5.53 27.93
C PRO A 220 18.00 5.44 28.12
N GLU A 221 18.56 4.25 27.93
CA GLU A 221 19.98 3.93 28.12
C GLU A 221 20.78 3.91 26.81
N VAL A 222 22.10 4.06 26.91
CA VAL A 222 23.06 3.91 25.81
C VAL A 222 23.72 2.52 25.87
N CYS A 223 23.55 1.73 24.81
CA CYS A 223 24.06 0.36 24.72
C CYS A 223 24.99 0.17 23.53
N VAL A 224 26.17 -0.44 23.75
CA VAL A 224 26.96 -1.02 22.65
C VAL A 224 26.55 -2.46 22.46
N SER A 225 26.12 -2.82 21.25
CA SER A 225 25.48 -4.11 20.94
C SER A 225 26.13 -4.79 19.74
N THR A 226 26.26 -6.11 19.78
CA THR A 226 26.69 -6.92 18.62
C THR A 226 25.52 -7.38 17.73
N THR A 227 24.32 -6.84 17.96
CA THR A 227 23.12 -7.06 17.11
C THR A 227 23.25 -6.41 15.73
N ASN A 228 22.27 -6.65 14.85
CA ASN A 228 22.24 -6.10 13.48
C ASN A 228 21.48 -4.78 13.35
N ARG A 229 20.67 -4.38 14.33
CA ARG A 229 19.73 -3.25 14.21
C ARG A 229 19.77 -2.32 15.41
N ASN A 230 19.85 -1.02 15.15
CA ASN A 230 19.86 0.05 16.16
C ASN A 230 18.76 1.12 15.96
N PHE A 231 17.67 0.76 15.28
CA PHE A 231 16.50 1.63 15.12
C PHE A 231 15.89 2.04 16.49
N PRO A 232 15.19 3.19 16.58
CA PRO A 232 14.58 3.62 17.84
C PRO A 232 13.62 2.55 18.39
N GLY A 233 13.74 2.24 19.68
CA GLY A 233 12.92 1.21 20.34
C GLY A 233 13.29 -0.24 20.02
N ARG A 234 14.32 -0.49 19.18
CA ARG A 234 14.65 -1.85 18.74
C ARG A 234 15.02 -2.80 19.86
N MET A 235 15.72 -2.30 20.88
CA MET A 235 16.12 -3.07 22.07
C MET A 235 15.25 -2.79 23.31
N GLY A 236 14.11 -2.11 23.13
CA GLY A 236 13.14 -1.85 24.20
C GLY A 236 12.63 -0.41 24.21
N HIS A 237 13.25 0.47 25.00
CA HIS A 237 12.83 1.85 25.17
C HIS A 237 13.06 2.69 23.90
N LYS A 238 12.09 3.52 23.52
CA LYS A 238 12.13 4.29 22.25
C LYS A 238 13.27 5.30 22.19
N GLU A 239 13.62 5.89 23.33
CA GLU A 239 14.72 6.85 23.47
C GLU A 239 16.08 6.19 23.77
N GLY A 240 16.12 4.86 23.87
CA GLY A 240 17.37 4.13 24.05
C GLY A 240 18.26 4.21 22.81
N GLN A 241 19.57 4.38 23.02
CA GLN A 241 20.55 4.56 21.95
C GLN A 241 21.40 3.29 21.81
N VAL A 242 21.39 2.68 20.62
CA VAL A 242 22.15 1.45 20.35
C VAL A 242 23.28 1.72 19.36
N TYR A 243 24.51 1.40 19.76
CA TYR A 243 25.71 1.47 18.95
C TYR A 243 26.07 0.06 18.49
N LEU A 244 26.01 -0.23 17.19
CA LEU A 244 26.33 -1.57 16.68
C LEU A 244 27.82 -1.71 16.49
N ALA A 245 28.42 -2.76 17.06
CA ALA A 245 29.87 -2.96 17.01
C ALA A 245 30.23 -4.44 16.91
N SER A 246 31.50 -4.73 16.57
CA SER A 246 32.06 -6.08 16.65
C SER A 246 32.24 -6.55 18.10
N PRO A 247 32.29 -7.87 18.37
CA PRO A 247 32.56 -8.40 19.71
C PRO A 247 33.81 -7.82 20.39
N TYR A 248 34.89 -7.55 19.65
CA TYR A 248 36.08 -6.89 20.18
C TYR A 248 35.78 -5.47 20.66
N THR A 249 35.15 -4.64 19.81
CA THR A 249 34.78 -3.26 20.15
C THR A 249 33.77 -3.22 21.30
N ALA A 250 32.81 -4.15 21.35
CA ALA A 250 31.86 -4.27 22.46
C ALA A 250 32.56 -4.63 23.79
N ALA A 251 33.46 -5.61 23.79
CA ALA A 251 34.23 -6.02 24.98
C ALA A 251 35.16 -4.90 25.47
N ALA A 252 35.85 -4.19 24.56
CA ALA A 252 36.67 -3.04 24.90
C ALA A 252 35.84 -1.91 25.53
N SER A 253 34.65 -1.67 24.98
CA SER A 253 33.72 -0.65 25.48
C SER A 253 33.20 -1.01 26.88
N ALA A 254 32.91 -2.28 27.14
CA ALA A 254 32.51 -2.78 28.46
C ALA A 254 33.58 -2.51 29.54
N LEU A 255 34.86 -2.67 29.19
CA LEU A 255 35.98 -2.37 30.09
C LEU A 255 36.23 -0.87 30.30
N LYS A 256 35.94 -0.04 29.28
CA LYS A 256 36.20 1.40 29.34
C LYS A 256 35.06 2.19 29.99
N GLY A 257 33.81 1.77 29.78
CA GLY A 257 32.58 2.50 30.15
C GLY A 257 32.20 3.59 29.13
N PHE A 258 32.91 3.64 28.01
CA PHE A 258 32.69 4.50 26.85
C PHE A 258 32.90 3.66 25.59
N VAL A 259 32.38 4.08 24.44
CA VAL A 259 32.73 3.42 23.17
C VAL A 259 34.24 3.44 23.00
N CYS A 260 34.84 2.28 22.70
CA CYS A 260 36.29 2.11 22.73
C CYS A 260 36.82 1.34 21.52
N ASP A 261 37.92 1.83 20.96
CA ASP A 261 38.70 1.09 19.97
C ASP A 261 39.42 -0.11 20.64
N PRO A 262 39.19 -1.35 20.19
CA PRO A 262 39.77 -2.54 20.83
C PRO A 262 41.30 -2.60 20.76
N ARG A 263 41.94 -1.81 19.87
CA ARG A 263 43.40 -1.69 19.80
C ARG A 263 43.99 -1.12 21.10
N GLU A 264 43.23 -0.34 21.87
CA GLU A 264 43.66 0.17 23.18
C GLU A 264 44.00 -0.94 24.20
N TYR A 265 43.42 -2.14 24.04
CA TYR A 265 43.62 -3.28 24.94
C TYR A 265 44.47 -4.41 24.33
N ILE A 266 44.84 -4.29 23.05
CA ILE A 266 45.50 -5.35 22.27
C ILE A 266 46.86 -4.91 21.71
N ALA A 267 47.18 -3.61 21.64
CA ALA A 267 48.50 -3.15 21.21
C ALA A 267 49.59 -3.47 22.26
N SER A 268 50.73 -4.04 21.81
CA SER A 268 51.98 -4.05 22.58
C SER A 268 52.62 -2.64 22.58
N ALA A 269 53.50 -2.39 23.53
CA ALA A 269 54.10 -1.07 23.79
C ALA A 269 54.93 -0.45 22.63
N GLU A 270 55.03 -1.11 21.48
CA GLU A 270 55.87 -0.69 20.34
C GLU A 270 55.10 -0.13 19.14
N ASP A 271 53.77 -0.21 19.10
CA ASP A 271 52.95 0.27 17.96
C ASP A 271 52.06 1.48 18.31
N LYS A 272 52.69 2.61 18.68
CA LYS A 272 52.03 3.92 18.63
C LYS A 272 52.27 4.56 17.26
N PRO A 273 51.27 4.63 16.36
CA PRO A 273 51.39 5.46 15.16
C PRO A 273 51.49 6.94 15.57
N ALA A 274 52.39 7.66 14.89
CA ALA A 274 52.65 9.08 15.10
C ALA A 274 51.36 9.90 15.03
N ALA A 275 51.25 10.87 15.94
CA ALA A 275 50.12 11.79 16.02
C ALA A 275 49.88 12.48 14.66
N PRO A 276 48.63 12.56 14.18
CA PRO A 276 48.30 13.50 13.12
C PRO A 276 48.59 14.91 13.63
N ALA A 277 49.17 15.74 12.75
CA ALA A 277 49.37 17.16 12.97
C ALA A 277 48.11 17.81 13.57
N PRO A 278 48.25 18.78 14.49
CA PRO A 278 47.11 19.33 15.21
C PRO A 278 46.07 19.86 14.22
N ALA A 279 44.89 19.23 14.23
CA ALA A 279 43.68 19.86 13.73
C ALA A 279 43.58 21.21 14.45
N ALA A 280 43.40 22.26 13.65
CA ALA A 280 43.27 23.62 14.13
C ALA A 280 42.34 23.68 15.34
N ALA A 281 42.77 24.40 16.37
CA ALA A 281 42.01 24.65 17.59
C ALA A 281 40.54 25.00 17.29
N PRO A 282 39.59 24.65 18.17
CA PRO A 282 38.24 25.16 18.07
C PRO A 282 38.33 26.68 18.05
N LYS A 283 37.97 27.29 16.91
CA LYS A 283 37.84 28.75 16.82
C LYS A 283 36.83 29.17 17.88
N THR A 284 37.26 30.10 18.70
CA THR A 284 36.51 30.71 19.80
C THR A 284 35.12 31.17 19.35
N SER A 285 34.14 30.98 20.24
CA SER A 285 32.75 31.39 20.06
C SER A 285 32.62 32.86 19.68
N ASN A 286 31.82 33.18 18.65
CA ASN A 286 31.37 34.54 18.37
C ASN A 286 30.31 34.95 19.39
N ILE A 287 30.73 35.60 20.46
CA ILE A 287 29.83 36.38 21.31
C ILE A 287 29.50 37.66 20.53
N ILE A 288 28.22 37.88 20.22
CA ILE A 288 27.74 39.18 19.72
C ILE A 288 27.83 40.15 20.90
N GLU A 289 28.95 40.87 21.00
CA GLU A 289 28.99 42.08 21.83
C GLU A 289 27.96 43.05 21.25
N SER A 290 27.08 43.58 22.11
CA SER A 290 26.04 44.53 21.69
C SER A 290 26.68 45.64 20.85
N ALA A 291 26.20 45.81 19.62
CA ALA A 291 26.70 46.84 18.72
C ALA A 291 26.57 48.22 19.37
N GLY A 292 27.69 48.77 19.86
CA GLY A 292 27.89 50.21 20.01
C GLY A 292 27.92 50.88 18.63
N GLU A 293 28.06 52.22 18.59
CA GLU A 293 28.11 53.01 17.36
C GLU A 293 28.97 52.34 16.28
N THR A 294 28.34 52.01 15.16
CA THR A 294 28.85 51.07 14.16
C THR A 294 29.95 51.71 13.32
N GLN A 295 31.19 51.22 13.42
CA GLN A 295 32.27 51.65 12.51
C GLN A 295 32.14 50.93 11.15
N LEU A 296 31.46 51.60 10.21
CA LEU A 296 31.53 51.30 8.76
C LEU A 296 32.80 51.95 8.15
N PRO A 297 33.25 51.57 6.93
CA PRO A 297 34.52 52.03 6.32
C PRO A 297 34.70 53.55 6.20
N ASN A 298 33.61 54.30 6.34
CA ASN A 298 33.54 55.76 6.30
C ASN A 298 33.41 56.40 7.69
N GLY A 299 33.55 55.65 8.77
CA GLY A 299 33.70 56.16 10.15
C GLY A 299 32.42 56.66 10.83
N VAL A 300 31.26 56.68 10.18
CA VAL A 300 30.02 57.32 10.73
C VAL A 300 28.79 56.39 10.78
N GLY A 301 28.88 55.13 10.39
CA GLY A 301 27.74 54.21 10.43
C GLY A 301 26.57 54.61 9.49
N ASP A 302 26.82 55.40 8.43
CA ASP A 302 25.82 55.95 7.52
C ASP A 302 26.42 56.25 6.12
N VAL A 303 25.63 56.67 5.12
CA VAL A 303 26.19 57.16 3.84
C VAL A 303 26.95 58.48 4.03
N ALA A 304 28.12 58.60 3.40
CA ALA A 304 29.09 59.68 3.67
C ALA A 304 28.52 61.10 3.43
N LYS A 305 28.64 61.98 4.45
CA LYS A 305 28.23 63.41 4.39
C LYS A 305 29.16 64.28 3.54
N ASP A 306 30.37 63.82 3.29
CA ASP A 306 31.45 64.45 2.55
C ASP A 306 31.67 63.82 1.14
N GLY A 307 30.98 62.71 0.84
CA GLY A 307 31.08 61.97 -0.42
C GLY A 307 29.95 62.24 -1.44
N ALA A 308 29.71 61.27 -2.34
CA ALA A 308 28.78 61.37 -3.48
C ALA A 308 27.34 61.78 -3.10
N CYS A 309 26.88 61.43 -1.90
CA CYS A 309 25.54 61.72 -1.40
C CYS A 309 25.36 63.10 -0.73
N LYS A 310 26.43 63.89 -0.56
CA LYS A 310 26.40 65.18 0.16
C LYS A 310 25.27 66.13 -0.30
N ALA A 311 25.16 66.37 -1.60
CA ALA A 311 24.20 67.35 -2.11
C ALA A 311 22.75 66.83 -2.13
N ASP A 312 22.56 65.50 -2.20
CA ASP A 312 21.21 64.90 -2.19
C ASP A 312 20.70 64.73 -0.75
N ALA A 313 21.58 64.34 0.18
CA ALA A 313 21.26 64.31 1.61
C ALA A 313 20.88 65.71 2.13
N ALA A 314 21.59 66.76 1.74
CA ALA A 314 21.25 68.14 2.09
C ALA A 314 19.92 68.62 1.46
N ALA A 315 19.55 68.08 0.30
CA ALA A 315 18.33 68.45 -0.41
C ALA A 315 17.09 67.73 0.14
N PHE A 316 17.20 66.42 0.42
CA PHE A 316 16.06 65.56 0.74
C PHE A 316 15.95 65.17 2.22
N CYS A 317 17.05 65.23 2.98
CA CYS A 317 17.15 64.63 4.31
C CYS A 317 17.59 65.64 5.38
N LYS A 318 16.94 66.82 5.39
CA LYS A 318 17.27 67.93 6.31
C LYS A 318 17.05 67.59 7.79
N ASP A 319 16.07 66.73 8.07
CA ASP A 319 15.68 66.34 9.43
C ASP A 319 16.37 65.05 9.92
N ALA A 320 17.16 64.39 9.06
CA ALA A 320 17.84 63.14 9.39
C ALA A 320 19.22 63.42 10.03
N THR A 321 19.36 63.08 11.31
CA THR A 321 20.67 63.08 11.99
C THR A 321 21.52 61.92 11.46
N PRO A 322 22.80 62.15 11.06
CA PRO A 322 23.68 61.09 10.60
C PRO A 322 23.97 60.07 11.72
N GLY A 323 24.14 58.81 11.32
CA GLY A 323 24.42 57.69 12.21
C GLY A 323 23.24 56.72 12.31
N GLU A 324 23.56 55.45 12.55
CA GLU A 324 22.61 54.32 12.53
C GLU A 324 21.87 54.16 11.19
N GLY A 325 22.45 54.62 10.07
CA GLY A 325 21.85 54.50 8.73
C GLY A 325 20.64 55.40 8.45
N ARG A 326 20.37 56.39 9.29
CA ARG A 326 19.19 57.27 9.16
C ARG A 326 19.23 58.13 7.89
N LEU A 327 20.40 58.60 7.48
CA LEU A 327 20.57 59.36 6.24
C LEU A 327 20.35 58.47 5.02
N ALA A 328 20.89 57.25 5.05
CA ALA A 328 20.66 56.23 4.03
C ALA A 328 19.17 55.88 3.90
N MET A 329 18.45 55.67 5.01
CA MET A 329 17.01 55.35 5.03
C MET A 329 16.15 56.45 4.40
N CYS A 330 16.47 57.72 4.67
CA CYS A 330 15.78 58.85 4.05
C CYS A 330 15.97 58.87 2.52
N LEU A 331 17.22 58.67 2.04
CA LEU A 331 17.51 58.61 0.62
C LEU A 331 16.85 57.39 -0.06
N ILE A 332 16.86 56.22 0.58
CA ILE A 332 16.17 55.01 0.11
C ILE A 332 14.66 55.27 -0.07
N LYS A 333 14.02 55.91 0.90
CA LYS A 333 12.60 56.27 0.82
C LYS A 333 12.31 57.16 -0.38
N ARG A 334 13.20 58.13 -0.65
CA ARG A 334 13.05 59.05 -1.78
C ARG A 334 13.24 58.34 -3.13
N ILE A 335 14.21 57.44 -3.24
CA ILE A 335 14.44 56.60 -4.44
C ILE A 335 13.20 55.75 -4.72
N LYS A 336 12.65 55.05 -3.70
CA LYS A 336 11.43 54.24 -3.87
C LYS A 336 10.22 55.05 -4.31
N GLN A 337 10.02 56.25 -3.74
CA GLN A 337 8.92 57.12 -4.15
C GLN A 337 9.05 57.52 -5.63
N ALA A 338 10.28 57.84 -6.08
CA ALA A 338 10.54 58.21 -7.47
C ALA A 338 10.30 57.04 -8.43
N GLN A 339 10.71 55.82 -8.06
CA GLN A 339 10.46 54.60 -8.84
C GLN A 339 8.97 54.24 -8.94
N GLN A 340 8.16 54.60 -7.93
CA GLN A 340 6.71 54.41 -7.94
C GLN A 340 5.94 55.50 -8.71
N GLY A 341 6.64 56.41 -9.39
CA GLY A 341 6.02 57.54 -10.12
C GLY A 341 5.36 58.59 -9.20
N ASN A 342 5.58 58.50 -7.89
CA ASN A 342 4.91 59.30 -6.86
C ASN A 342 5.63 60.62 -6.55
N VAL A 343 6.52 61.10 -7.43
CA VAL A 343 7.35 62.27 -7.16
C VAL A 343 7.50 63.16 -8.39
N ALA A 344 7.05 64.41 -8.28
CA ALA A 344 7.45 65.50 -9.17
C ALA A 344 8.67 66.22 -8.55
N GLY A 345 9.77 66.35 -9.30
CA GLY A 345 10.94 67.16 -8.90
C GLY A 345 12.28 66.44 -9.03
N ARG A 346 13.34 67.06 -8.45
CA ARG A 346 14.72 66.58 -8.51
C ARG A 346 14.85 65.15 -7.95
N MET A 347 15.46 64.26 -8.73
CA MET A 347 15.78 62.88 -8.36
C MET A 347 17.11 62.80 -7.60
N VAL A 348 17.33 61.70 -6.88
CA VAL A 348 18.64 61.40 -6.28
C VAL A 348 19.64 61.16 -7.42
N ARG A 349 20.87 61.69 -7.31
CA ARG A 349 21.85 61.56 -8.40
C ARG A 349 22.35 60.11 -8.49
N PRO A 350 22.64 59.57 -9.69
CA PRO A 350 23.07 58.18 -9.86
C PRO A 350 24.28 57.79 -8.99
N LYS A 351 25.27 58.69 -8.85
CA LYS A 351 26.43 58.47 -7.97
C LYS A 351 26.06 58.32 -6.50
N CYS A 352 24.98 58.96 -6.05
CA CYS A 352 24.47 58.78 -4.69
C CYS A 352 23.63 57.50 -4.58
N GLU A 353 22.86 57.13 -5.61
CA GLU A 353 22.15 55.84 -5.64
C GLU A 353 23.13 54.66 -5.54
N GLU A 354 24.23 54.72 -6.28
CA GLU A 354 25.31 53.72 -6.21
C GLU A 354 25.97 53.67 -4.82
N ALA A 355 26.20 54.82 -4.19
CA ALA A 355 26.71 54.89 -2.82
C ALA A 355 25.71 54.33 -1.78
N VAL A 356 24.41 54.48 -2.00
CA VAL A 356 23.35 53.90 -1.17
C VAL A 356 23.30 52.37 -1.33
N VAL A 357 23.48 51.85 -2.55
CA VAL A 357 23.60 50.40 -2.78
C VAL A 357 24.86 49.86 -2.11
N ALA A 358 26.02 50.52 -2.28
CA ALA A 358 27.26 50.11 -1.64
C ALA A 358 27.14 50.08 -0.10
N TYR A 359 26.44 51.06 0.49
CA TYR A 359 26.11 51.06 1.91
C TYR A 359 25.28 49.84 2.32
N LYS A 360 24.25 49.49 1.56
CA LYS A 360 23.40 48.31 1.84
C LYS A 360 24.17 47.00 1.72
N VAL A 361 25.01 46.85 0.68
CA VAL A 361 25.87 45.67 0.49
C VAL A 361 26.85 45.52 1.66
N GLU A 362 27.41 46.63 2.14
CA GLU A 362 28.37 46.57 3.23
C GLU A 362 27.72 46.22 4.56
N ARG A 363 26.47 46.64 4.76
CA ARG A 363 25.63 46.25 5.89
C ARG A 363 25.31 44.75 5.90
N SER A 364 25.07 44.13 4.74
CA SER A 364 24.68 42.71 4.69
C SER A 364 25.83 41.73 4.93
N LYS A 365 27.09 42.19 4.90
CA LYS A 365 28.27 41.36 5.15
C LYS A 365 28.48 40.98 6.61
N HIS A 366 27.92 41.72 7.57
CA HIS A 366 28.15 41.45 8.98
C HIS A 366 26.98 41.93 9.84
N ILE A 367 26.46 41.09 10.73
CA ILE A 367 25.27 41.37 11.55
C ILE A 367 25.39 42.68 12.34
N ASN A 368 26.54 42.91 12.98
CA ASN A 368 26.80 44.14 13.73
C ASN A 368 26.76 45.42 12.87
N LYS A 369 26.87 45.34 11.54
CA LYS A 369 26.77 46.51 10.64
C LYS A 369 25.32 46.97 10.43
N ASP A 370 24.32 46.16 10.80
CA ASP A 370 22.91 46.56 10.89
C ASP A 370 22.49 46.64 12.37
N PRO A 371 22.47 47.84 12.98
CA PRO A 371 22.16 47.98 14.40
C PRO A 371 20.75 47.52 14.79
N ALA A 372 19.77 47.67 13.90
CA ALA A 372 18.39 47.24 14.17
C ALA A 372 18.32 45.72 14.23
N LEU A 373 18.93 45.04 13.24
CA LEU A 373 19.04 43.58 13.22
C LEU A 373 19.86 43.05 14.39
N ALA A 374 21.02 43.66 14.67
CA ALA A 374 21.91 43.22 15.76
C ALA A 374 21.25 43.36 17.14
N ARG A 375 20.49 44.44 17.39
CA ARG A 375 19.74 44.62 18.64
C ARG A 375 18.61 43.60 18.77
N ALA A 376 17.84 43.38 17.70
CA ALA A 376 16.71 42.47 17.72
C ALA A 376 17.12 40.99 17.83
N CYS A 377 18.23 40.60 17.21
CA CYS A 377 18.64 39.20 17.07
C CYS A 377 19.81 38.77 17.97
N LYS A 378 20.30 39.64 18.86
CA LYS A 378 21.50 39.36 19.69
C LYS A 378 21.41 38.03 20.44
N ASP A 379 20.36 37.85 21.21
CA ASP A 379 20.19 36.68 22.07
C ASP A 379 19.90 35.42 21.24
N ASP A 380 19.14 35.58 20.16
CA ASP A 380 18.79 34.50 19.24
C ASP A 380 20.02 33.98 18.49
N ALA A 381 20.87 34.85 17.95
CA ALA A 381 22.09 34.45 17.28
C ALA A 381 23.12 33.85 18.26
N ALA A 382 23.22 34.37 19.48
CA ALA A 382 24.04 33.77 20.52
C ALA A 382 23.55 32.37 20.91
N LYS A 383 22.24 32.11 20.82
CA LYS A 383 21.64 30.82 21.15
C LYS A 383 21.77 29.79 20.02
N PHE A 384 21.46 30.18 18.78
CA PHE A 384 21.30 29.25 17.66
C PHE A 384 22.46 29.24 16.66
N CYS A 385 23.33 30.27 16.64
CA CYS A 385 24.32 30.49 15.59
C CYS A 385 25.78 30.52 16.09
N LYS A 386 26.10 29.77 17.15
CA LYS A 386 27.43 29.76 17.79
C LYS A 386 28.58 29.25 16.92
N SER A 387 28.27 28.45 15.89
CA SER A 387 29.26 27.78 15.02
C SER A 387 29.64 28.57 13.77
N VAL A 388 29.01 29.72 13.50
CA VAL A 388 29.22 30.53 12.29
C VAL A 388 29.83 31.89 12.62
N SER A 389 30.57 32.48 11.67
CA SER A 389 31.27 33.75 11.84
C SER A 389 31.23 34.64 10.60
N ASP A 390 30.67 35.84 10.75
CA ASP A 390 30.69 36.86 9.69
C ASP A 390 32.11 37.33 9.37
N THR A 391 33.06 37.17 10.30
CA THR A 391 34.48 37.52 10.09
C THR A 391 35.22 36.52 9.19
N SER A 392 34.83 35.24 9.20
CA SER A 392 35.41 34.23 8.31
C SER A 392 34.63 34.12 7.01
N THR A 393 33.32 34.29 7.07
CA THR A 393 32.42 34.11 5.93
C THR A 393 31.34 35.20 5.99
N PRO A 394 31.46 36.26 5.16
CA PRO A 394 30.54 37.38 5.18
C PRO A 394 29.07 36.94 5.08
N GLY A 395 28.22 37.48 5.95
CA GLY A 395 26.78 37.22 6.00
C GLY A 395 26.37 35.84 6.55
N SER A 396 27.29 35.03 7.07
CA SER A 396 26.99 33.68 7.56
C SER A 396 26.09 33.65 8.81
N VAL A 397 26.15 34.67 9.68
CA VAL A 397 25.26 34.78 10.85
C VAL A 397 23.84 35.09 10.41
N LEU A 398 23.65 36.01 9.45
CA LEU A 398 22.34 36.31 8.87
C LEU A 398 21.71 35.07 8.21
N ILE A 399 22.52 34.24 7.55
CA ILE A 399 22.06 33.00 6.91
C ILE A 399 21.69 31.93 7.94
N CYS A 400 22.47 31.80 9.01
CA CYS A 400 22.12 30.91 10.11
C CYS A 400 20.82 31.32 10.81
N LEU A 401 20.62 32.63 11.03
CA LEU A 401 19.38 33.18 11.58
C LEU A 401 18.19 32.88 10.67
N ARG A 402 18.31 33.12 9.36
CA ARG A 402 17.28 32.74 8.36
C ARG A 402 16.91 31.26 8.43
N GLY A 403 17.91 30.38 8.57
CA GLY A 403 17.69 28.93 8.73
C GLY A 403 16.97 28.53 10.02
N ASN A 404 16.97 29.39 11.06
CA ASN A 404 16.34 29.12 12.35
C ASN A 404 15.06 29.95 12.59
N GLN A 405 14.48 30.56 11.56
CA GLN A 405 13.40 31.56 11.68
C GLN A 405 12.26 31.18 12.62
N LYS A 406 11.81 29.91 12.62
CA LYS A 406 10.74 29.40 13.51
C LYS A 406 11.09 29.46 15.02
N LYS A 407 12.37 29.49 15.39
CA LYS A 407 12.88 29.42 16.76
C LYS A 407 13.24 30.79 17.36
N LEU A 408 13.19 31.84 16.57
CA LEU A 408 13.62 33.19 16.95
C LEU A 408 12.48 33.98 17.59
N THR A 409 12.84 35.05 18.32
CA THR A 409 11.87 36.00 18.87
C THR A 409 11.13 36.77 17.77
N THR A 410 9.90 37.22 18.04
CA THR A 410 9.09 37.98 17.07
C THR A 410 9.78 39.26 16.59
N GLN A 411 10.54 39.93 17.46
CA GLN A 411 11.36 41.09 17.08
C GLN A 411 12.46 40.71 16.08
N CYS A 412 13.22 39.65 16.34
CA CYS A 412 14.25 39.19 15.42
C CYS A 412 13.66 38.69 14.08
N GLN A 413 12.54 37.96 14.12
CA GLN A 413 11.82 37.52 12.92
C GLN A 413 11.40 38.69 12.02
N GLY A 414 10.91 39.79 12.61
CA GLY A 414 10.52 40.99 11.88
C GLY A 414 11.68 41.64 11.13
N GLU A 415 12.84 41.77 11.78
CA GLU A 415 14.05 42.34 11.17
C GLU A 415 14.67 41.41 10.12
N ILE A 416 14.63 40.09 10.32
CA ILE A 416 15.04 39.12 9.30
C ILE A 416 14.14 39.22 8.07
N LEU A 417 12.83 39.29 8.26
CA LEU A 417 11.91 39.45 7.14
C LEU A 417 12.12 40.79 6.40
N ARG A 418 12.43 41.88 7.12
CA ARG A 418 12.80 43.16 6.51
C ARG A 418 14.03 43.00 5.61
N THR A 419 15.07 42.34 6.11
CA THR A 419 16.31 42.13 5.35
C THR A 419 16.11 41.17 4.16
N GLN A 420 15.33 40.11 4.31
CA GLN A 420 14.94 39.22 3.20
C GLN A 420 14.16 39.96 2.11
N ALA A 421 13.24 40.86 2.48
CA ALA A 421 12.50 41.67 1.50
C ALA A 421 13.41 42.64 0.74
N GLU A 422 14.41 43.23 1.40
CA GLU A 422 15.42 44.06 0.71
C GLU A 422 16.28 43.22 -0.25
N ILE A 423 16.65 41.99 0.12
CA ILE A 423 17.40 41.06 -0.73
C ILE A 423 16.57 40.62 -1.95
N ALA A 424 15.26 40.39 -1.77
CA ALA A 424 14.36 40.06 -2.88
C ALA A 424 14.19 41.20 -3.88
N GLU A 425 14.36 42.46 -3.45
CA GLU A 425 14.39 43.62 -4.35
C GLU A 425 15.76 43.79 -5.05
N ASP A 426 16.86 43.47 -4.36
CA ASP A 426 18.22 43.62 -4.86
C ASP A 426 19.11 42.47 -4.38
N TRP A 427 19.35 41.52 -5.28
CA TRP A 427 20.09 40.28 -4.99
C TRP A 427 21.55 40.51 -4.57
N ARG A 428 22.13 41.69 -4.88
CA ARG A 428 23.49 42.08 -4.45
C ARG A 428 23.62 42.17 -2.94
N LEU A 429 22.49 42.28 -2.24
CA LEU A 429 22.43 42.35 -0.78
C LEU A 429 22.59 40.98 -0.13
N ASP A 430 22.62 39.88 -0.86
CA ASP A 430 23.03 38.58 -0.36
C ASP A 430 24.50 38.32 -0.74
N PRO A 431 25.46 38.50 0.19
CA PRO A 431 26.89 38.48 -0.15
C PRO A 431 27.34 37.14 -0.72
N GLN A 432 26.76 36.04 -0.24
CA GLN A 432 27.13 34.70 -0.68
C GLN A 432 26.57 34.40 -2.07
N LEU A 433 25.28 34.68 -2.31
CA LEU A 433 24.68 34.55 -3.63
C LEU A 433 25.42 35.42 -4.66
N TYR A 434 25.65 36.70 -4.36
CA TYR A 434 26.30 37.61 -5.29
C TYR A 434 27.74 37.19 -5.61
N SER A 435 28.49 36.76 -4.59
CA SER A 435 29.85 36.27 -4.79
C SER A 435 29.91 35.00 -5.66
N ALA A 436 28.95 34.09 -5.50
CA ALA A 436 28.89 32.85 -6.26
C ALA A 436 28.38 33.06 -7.70
N CYS A 437 27.41 33.96 -7.91
CA CYS A 437 26.66 34.05 -9.16
C CYS A 437 26.94 35.27 -10.04
N SER A 438 27.68 36.29 -9.57
CA SER A 438 27.90 37.55 -10.32
C SER A 438 28.49 37.36 -11.72
N ALA A 439 29.44 36.43 -11.89
CA ALA A 439 30.02 36.13 -13.20
C ALA A 439 28.99 35.47 -14.16
N SER A 440 28.20 34.53 -13.64
CA SER A 440 27.16 33.84 -14.40
C SER A 440 26.01 34.79 -14.77
N ALA A 441 25.61 35.67 -13.85
CA ALA A 441 24.58 36.69 -14.09
C ALA A 441 25.00 37.69 -15.17
N ALA A 442 26.25 38.17 -15.15
CA ALA A 442 26.76 39.08 -16.17
C ALA A 442 26.76 38.46 -17.58
N LYS A 443 26.87 37.13 -17.69
CA LYS A 443 26.89 36.41 -18.97
C LYS A 443 25.50 36.01 -19.45
N LEU A 444 24.63 35.54 -18.55
CA LEU A 444 23.34 34.92 -18.90
C LEU A 444 22.15 35.87 -18.71
N CYS A 445 22.30 36.90 -17.88
CA CYS A 445 21.21 37.75 -17.40
C CYS A 445 21.52 39.26 -17.53
N ALA A 446 22.33 39.64 -18.53
CA ALA A 446 22.72 41.04 -18.75
C ALA A 446 21.51 41.96 -19.04
N ASP A 447 20.45 41.41 -19.65
CA ASP A 447 19.23 42.14 -20.02
C ASP A 447 18.10 42.03 -18.98
N ALA A 448 18.34 41.40 -17.83
CA ALA A 448 17.32 41.23 -16.80
C ALA A 448 16.93 42.58 -16.17
N GLU A 449 15.63 42.79 -15.90
CA GLU A 449 15.18 43.97 -15.18
C GLU A 449 15.68 43.93 -13.71
N PRO A 450 15.98 45.09 -13.10
CA PRO A 450 16.37 45.14 -11.69
C PRO A 450 15.34 44.46 -10.77
N GLY A 451 15.78 43.46 -10.02
CA GLY A 451 14.97 42.63 -9.13
C GLY A 451 14.40 41.36 -9.78
N THR A 452 14.83 40.99 -10.99
CA THR A 452 14.46 39.73 -11.68
C THR A 452 15.67 38.86 -12.01
N GLU A 453 16.86 39.23 -11.55
CA GLU A 453 18.11 38.54 -11.86
C GLU A 453 18.14 37.11 -11.31
N VAL A 454 17.56 36.88 -10.13
CA VAL A 454 17.46 35.53 -9.52
C VAL A 454 16.53 34.63 -10.34
N ASP A 455 15.40 35.16 -10.82
CA ASP A 455 14.48 34.44 -11.70
C ASP A 455 15.16 34.06 -13.02
N CYS A 456 15.94 34.97 -13.61
CA CYS A 456 16.71 34.71 -14.81
C CYS A 456 17.77 33.62 -14.58
N LEU A 457 18.50 33.67 -13.46
CA LEU A 457 19.45 32.63 -13.09
C LEU A 457 18.77 31.27 -12.89
N LEU A 458 17.59 31.23 -12.28
CA LEU A 458 16.81 30.00 -12.10
C LEU A 458 16.36 29.40 -13.45
N ALA A 459 15.91 30.25 -14.38
CA ALA A 459 15.57 29.83 -15.74
C ALA A 459 16.79 29.27 -16.51
N ALA A 460 17.98 29.77 -16.20
CA ALA A 460 19.25 29.28 -16.75
C ALA A 460 19.94 28.18 -15.89
N SER A 461 19.20 27.53 -14.99
CA SER A 461 19.75 26.59 -14.00
C SER A 461 20.60 25.46 -14.57
N THR A 462 20.32 25.00 -15.79
CA THR A 462 21.14 23.96 -16.48
C THR A 462 22.53 24.43 -16.88
N SER A 463 22.78 25.74 -16.89
CA SER A 463 24.02 26.38 -17.31
C SER A 463 24.79 27.04 -16.17
N LEU A 464 24.34 26.87 -14.92
CA LEU A 464 24.97 27.41 -13.72
C LEU A 464 25.95 26.41 -13.08
N ASP A 465 26.97 26.92 -12.41
CA ASP A 465 27.83 26.14 -11.52
C ASP A 465 27.06 25.69 -10.25
N TRP A 466 27.45 24.55 -9.68
CA TRP A 466 26.77 23.96 -8.52
C TRP A 466 26.74 24.88 -7.29
N THR A 467 27.77 25.71 -7.11
CA THR A 467 27.85 26.68 -6.01
C THR A 467 26.82 27.80 -6.17
N CYS A 468 26.76 28.43 -7.34
CA CYS A 468 25.76 29.43 -7.67
C CYS A 468 24.34 28.85 -7.61
N LEU A 469 24.12 27.70 -8.25
CA LEU A 469 22.82 27.03 -8.25
C LEU A 469 22.33 26.72 -6.83
N GLY A 470 23.21 26.27 -5.93
CA GLY A 470 22.87 26.04 -4.52
C GLY A 470 22.36 27.29 -3.81
N HIS A 471 22.99 28.45 -4.04
CA HIS A 471 22.55 29.72 -3.46
C HIS A 471 21.25 30.24 -4.08
N VAL A 472 21.05 30.07 -5.39
CA VAL A 472 19.79 30.43 -6.09
C VAL A 472 18.62 29.61 -5.53
N VAL A 473 18.78 28.29 -5.43
CA VAL A 473 17.75 27.38 -4.90
C VAL A 473 17.40 27.72 -3.45
N ARG A 474 18.37 28.12 -2.62
CA ARG A 474 18.12 28.58 -1.26
C ARG A 474 17.22 29.82 -1.23
N VAL A 475 17.52 30.83 -2.05
CA VAL A 475 16.73 32.08 -2.10
C VAL A 475 15.31 31.79 -2.58
N GLU A 476 15.15 30.92 -3.56
CA GLU A 476 13.82 30.48 -4.01
C GLU A 476 13.03 29.76 -2.92
N LYS A 477 13.68 28.88 -2.15
CA LYS A 477 13.04 28.18 -1.02
C LYS A 477 12.54 29.17 0.05
N GLU A 478 13.30 30.23 0.31
CA GLU A 478 12.92 31.28 1.25
C GLU A 478 11.80 32.17 0.69
N ALA A 479 11.82 32.46 -0.61
CA ALA A 479 10.79 33.24 -1.30
C ALA A 479 9.46 32.48 -1.43
N ALA A 480 9.51 31.15 -1.49
CA ALA A 480 8.33 30.31 -1.67
C ALA A 480 7.30 30.47 -0.53
N GLY A 481 7.76 30.67 0.71
CA GLY A 481 6.89 30.73 1.89
C GLY A 481 6.11 32.03 2.08
N ASP A 482 6.46 33.11 1.39
CA ASP A 482 5.80 34.41 1.56
C ASP A 482 5.74 35.18 0.25
N ILE A 483 4.52 35.56 -0.17
CA ILE A 483 4.30 36.35 -1.38
C ILE A 483 5.13 37.65 -1.41
N ARG A 484 5.46 38.23 -0.24
CA ARG A 484 6.26 39.46 -0.14
C ARG A 484 7.72 39.27 -0.53
N LEU A 485 8.22 38.03 -0.52
CA LEU A 485 9.58 37.67 -0.90
C LEU A 485 9.66 37.24 -2.38
N ASN A 486 8.53 36.87 -2.99
CA ASN A 486 8.43 36.60 -4.42
C ASN A 486 7.96 37.85 -5.19
N MET A 487 8.89 38.66 -5.68
CA MET A 487 8.58 39.94 -6.35
C MET A 487 7.67 39.79 -7.57
N ARG A 488 7.84 38.71 -8.35
CA ARG A 488 7.02 38.41 -9.52
C ARG A 488 5.55 38.20 -9.13
N LEU A 489 5.32 37.35 -8.13
CA LEU A 489 3.99 37.04 -7.63
C LEU A 489 3.36 38.26 -6.94
N PHE A 490 4.15 39.00 -6.14
CA PHE A 490 3.67 40.20 -5.46
C PHE A 490 3.19 41.27 -6.45
N ARG A 491 4.00 41.60 -7.47
CA ARG A 491 3.65 42.62 -8.49
C ARG A 491 2.40 42.23 -9.27
N ALA A 492 2.27 40.97 -9.66
CA ALA A 492 1.13 40.49 -10.44
C ALA A 492 -0.16 40.36 -9.61
N CYS A 493 -0.07 39.93 -8.35
CA CYS A 493 -1.23 39.47 -7.57
C CYS A 493 -1.66 40.38 -6.41
N VAL A 494 -0.96 41.48 -6.11
CA VAL A 494 -1.29 42.34 -4.94
C VAL A 494 -2.74 42.88 -4.97
N ASN A 495 -3.29 43.14 -6.16
CA ASN A 495 -4.67 43.63 -6.30
C ASN A 495 -5.68 42.50 -6.06
N ASP A 496 -5.44 41.31 -6.60
CA ASP A 496 -6.27 40.14 -6.36
C ASP A 496 -6.18 39.69 -4.89
N GLN A 497 -5.02 39.80 -4.26
CA GLN A 497 -4.83 39.54 -2.83
C GLN A 497 -5.76 40.44 -2.00
N LYS A 498 -5.76 41.74 -2.26
CA LYS A 498 -6.62 42.71 -1.55
C LYS A 498 -8.11 42.42 -1.76
N LYS A 499 -8.48 41.88 -2.92
CA LYS A 499 -9.88 41.61 -3.30
C LYS A 499 -10.40 40.28 -2.75
N PHE A 500 -9.64 39.19 -2.90
CA PHE A 500 -10.09 37.83 -2.61
C PHE A 500 -9.54 37.25 -1.31
N CYS A 501 -8.42 37.77 -0.81
CA CYS A 501 -7.70 37.23 0.36
C CYS A 501 -7.58 38.25 1.50
N LYS A 502 -8.61 39.10 1.65
CA LYS A 502 -8.66 40.11 2.70
C LYS A 502 -8.72 39.43 4.08
N GLY A 503 -7.77 39.76 4.95
CA GLY A 503 -7.69 39.21 6.30
C GLY A 503 -6.85 37.93 6.45
N VAL A 504 -6.26 37.43 5.36
CA VAL A 504 -5.29 36.32 5.44
C VAL A 504 -3.93 36.88 5.85
N GLU A 505 -3.39 36.36 6.95
CA GLU A 505 -2.05 36.74 7.40
C GLU A 505 -0.96 36.24 6.43
N PRO A 506 0.04 37.09 6.10
CA PRO A 506 1.20 36.68 5.30
C PRO A 506 2.07 35.58 5.96
N GLY A 507 2.89 34.91 5.14
CA GLY A 507 3.79 33.83 5.57
C GLY A 507 3.17 32.43 5.53
N HIS A 508 4.03 31.40 5.55
CA HIS A 508 3.68 29.98 5.44
C HIS A 508 2.74 29.66 4.27
N MET A 509 2.95 30.34 3.14
CA MET A 509 2.15 30.22 1.90
C MET A 509 0.66 30.55 2.00
N ARG A 510 0.16 30.97 3.17
CA ARG A 510 -1.29 31.17 3.42
C ARG A 510 -1.95 32.08 2.38
N VAL A 511 -1.30 33.19 2.04
CA VAL A 511 -1.79 34.12 1.02
C VAL A 511 -1.76 33.52 -0.38
N GLN A 512 -0.70 32.79 -0.72
CA GLN A 512 -0.58 32.14 -2.03
C GLN A 512 -1.66 31.07 -2.19
N GLU A 513 -1.88 30.24 -1.18
CA GLU A 513 -2.93 29.22 -1.17
C GLU A 513 -4.33 29.83 -1.30
N CYS A 514 -4.60 30.94 -0.65
CA CYS A 514 -5.86 31.66 -0.81
C CYS A 514 -6.05 32.17 -2.25
N LEU A 515 -5.00 32.72 -2.88
CA LEU A 515 -5.03 33.17 -4.27
C LEU A 515 -5.27 32.00 -5.22
N GLU A 516 -4.67 30.84 -4.95
CA GLU A 516 -4.84 29.61 -5.73
C GLU A 516 -6.27 29.08 -5.66
N ASP A 517 -6.91 29.16 -4.49
CA ASP A 517 -8.30 28.76 -4.32
C ASP A 517 -9.27 29.76 -4.97
N ALA A 518 -8.83 31.01 -5.16
CA ALA A 518 -9.63 32.08 -5.79
C ALA A 518 -9.45 32.17 -7.32
N MET A 519 -8.45 31.50 -7.91
CA MET A 519 -8.02 31.72 -9.30
C MET A 519 -9.07 31.40 -10.39
N ASP A 520 -10.11 30.64 -10.03
CA ASP A 520 -11.23 30.28 -10.91
C ASP A 520 -12.52 31.04 -10.58
N LYS A 521 -12.49 31.93 -9.57
CA LYS A 521 -13.63 32.79 -9.24
C LYS A 521 -13.78 33.90 -10.29
N ALA A 522 -15.02 34.28 -10.55
CA ALA A 522 -15.32 35.37 -11.48
C ALA A 522 -14.62 36.68 -11.06
N GLY A 523 -13.94 37.32 -12.01
CA GLY A 523 -13.27 38.62 -11.80
C GLY A 523 -11.88 38.54 -11.15
N PHE A 524 -11.23 37.37 -11.17
CA PHE A 524 -9.79 37.20 -10.87
C PHE A 524 -8.94 37.63 -12.08
N SER A 525 -7.82 38.34 -11.86
CA SER A 525 -7.04 38.87 -12.98
C SER A 525 -6.31 37.78 -13.78
N GLY A 526 -6.29 37.92 -15.11
CA GLY A 526 -5.57 36.99 -15.99
C GLY A 526 -4.05 37.04 -15.80
N GLY A 527 -3.51 38.23 -15.48
CA GLY A 527 -2.07 38.41 -15.22
C GLY A 527 -1.61 37.70 -13.95
N CYS A 528 -2.34 37.83 -12.85
CA CYS A 528 -2.05 37.06 -11.63
C CYS A 528 -2.24 35.55 -11.88
N LYS A 529 -3.29 35.15 -12.61
CA LYS A 529 -3.56 33.74 -12.91
C LYS A 529 -2.39 33.07 -13.64
N ALA A 530 -1.85 33.70 -14.68
CA ALA A 530 -0.72 33.16 -15.44
C ALA A 530 0.52 32.95 -14.56
N VAL A 531 0.90 33.97 -13.77
CA VAL A 531 2.05 33.88 -12.85
C VAL A 531 1.82 32.81 -11.77
N LEU A 532 0.60 32.73 -11.24
CA LEU A 532 0.25 31.75 -10.21
C LEU A 532 0.33 30.32 -10.74
N GLU A 533 -0.14 30.06 -11.97
CA GLU A 533 -0.02 28.74 -12.61
C GLU A 533 1.44 28.32 -12.82
N GLU A 534 2.32 29.25 -13.21
CA GLU A 534 3.76 28.98 -13.31
C GLU A 534 4.38 28.65 -11.95
N VAL A 535 4.05 29.42 -10.91
CA VAL A 535 4.53 29.17 -9.54
C VAL A 535 3.99 27.84 -8.99
N ILE A 536 2.76 27.44 -9.31
CA ILE A 536 2.24 26.11 -8.96
C ILE A 536 3.03 25.02 -9.71
N ALA A 537 3.27 25.18 -11.02
CA ALA A 537 4.00 24.20 -11.81
C ALA A 537 5.44 23.98 -11.29
N MET A 538 6.15 25.06 -10.93
CA MET A 538 7.49 24.97 -10.33
C MET A 538 7.46 24.21 -9.00
N ARG A 539 6.47 24.46 -8.14
CA ARG A 539 6.31 23.74 -6.84
C ARG A 539 5.89 22.29 -6.97
N VAL A 540 5.21 21.94 -8.06
CA VAL A 540 4.88 20.56 -8.37
C VAL A 540 6.15 19.82 -8.79
N ALA A 541 6.98 20.45 -9.63
CA ALA A 541 8.23 19.87 -10.08
C ALA A 541 9.27 19.72 -8.95
N ASP A 542 9.26 20.60 -7.95
CA ASP A 542 10.08 20.47 -6.75
C ASP A 542 9.27 20.72 -5.48
N PHE A 543 8.91 19.61 -4.82
CA PHE A 543 8.21 19.59 -3.55
C PHE A 543 8.84 20.47 -2.45
N ARG A 544 10.15 20.75 -2.53
CA ARG A 544 10.84 21.61 -1.53
C ARG A 544 10.39 23.06 -1.59
N LEU A 545 9.80 23.48 -2.71
CA LEU A 545 9.24 24.81 -2.91
C LEU A 545 7.80 24.91 -2.37
N ASP A 546 7.19 23.81 -1.91
CA ASP A 546 5.87 23.79 -1.28
C ASP A 546 6.03 23.83 0.25
N THR A 547 6.50 24.96 0.78
CA THR A 547 6.83 25.10 2.21
C THR A 547 5.63 24.88 3.13
N GLY A 548 4.41 25.19 2.67
CA GLY A 548 3.17 24.96 3.42
C GLY A 548 2.83 23.48 3.58
N LEU A 549 3.15 22.66 2.58
CA LEU A 549 3.01 21.21 2.63
C LEU A 549 4.16 20.59 3.45
N LEU A 550 5.40 21.05 3.27
CA LEU A 550 6.55 20.62 4.08
C LEU A 550 6.34 20.89 5.57
N ASP A 551 5.91 22.09 5.93
CA ASP A 551 5.67 22.48 7.32
C ASP A 551 4.56 21.63 7.96
N ALA A 552 3.51 21.30 7.19
CA ALA A 552 2.40 20.50 7.69
C ALA A 552 2.74 19.02 7.84
N CYS A 553 3.63 18.50 6.99
CA CYS A 553 3.97 17.08 6.85
C CYS A 553 5.34 16.71 7.44
N GLU A 554 6.06 17.60 8.11
CA GLU A 554 7.43 17.36 8.61
C GLU A 554 7.51 16.08 9.47
N ASP A 555 6.59 15.93 10.42
CA ASP A 555 6.53 14.77 11.31
C ASP A 555 6.12 13.49 10.57
N ASP A 556 5.14 13.57 9.67
CA ASP A 556 4.65 12.43 8.89
C ASP A 556 5.67 11.95 7.85
N LEU A 557 6.45 12.86 7.27
CA LEU A 557 7.55 12.51 6.38
C LEU A 557 8.58 11.66 7.13
N ALA A 558 8.91 12.04 8.36
CA ALA A 558 9.88 11.33 9.19
C ALA A 558 9.33 10.00 9.71
N THR A 559 8.08 9.98 10.20
CA THR A 559 7.49 8.83 10.89
C THR A 559 6.84 7.82 9.95
N THR A 560 6.03 8.28 9.00
CA THR A 560 5.29 7.44 8.06
C THR A 560 6.11 7.16 6.80
N CYS A 561 6.77 8.18 6.24
CA CYS A 561 7.51 8.05 4.98
C CYS A 561 9.01 7.76 5.13
N SER A 562 9.55 7.74 6.35
CA SER A 562 10.98 7.49 6.63
C SER A 562 11.95 8.42 5.87
N THR A 563 11.48 9.59 5.43
CA THR A 563 12.25 10.61 4.71
C THR A 563 12.21 11.95 5.44
N ASN A 564 13.09 12.89 5.11
CA ASN A 564 13.10 14.22 5.71
C ASN A 564 13.67 15.24 4.73
N VAL A 565 13.59 16.52 5.09
CA VAL A 565 14.05 17.62 4.23
C VAL A 565 15.52 17.49 3.84
N GLU A 566 16.37 17.04 4.76
CA GLU A 566 17.81 16.89 4.51
C GLU A 566 18.14 15.76 3.52
N LYS A 567 17.42 14.63 3.58
CA LYS A 567 17.59 13.53 2.63
C LYS A 567 17.06 13.91 1.24
N MET A 568 15.90 14.58 1.20
CA MET A 568 15.34 15.11 -0.04
C MET A 568 16.26 16.14 -0.69
N GLU A 569 17.05 16.91 0.06
CA GLU A 569 18.02 17.84 -0.52
C GLU A 569 19.18 17.13 -1.22
N LYS A 570 19.51 15.89 -0.83
CA LYS A 570 20.66 15.12 -1.32
C LYS A 570 20.35 14.12 -2.42
N SER A 571 19.11 13.62 -2.52
CA SER A 571 18.72 12.61 -3.52
C SER A 571 17.47 13.04 -4.30
N LYS A 572 17.55 12.96 -5.63
CA LYS A 572 16.40 13.18 -6.52
C LYS A 572 15.33 12.10 -6.34
N GLU A 573 15.73 10.84 -6.13
CA GLU A 573 14.79 9.73 -5.92
C GLU A 573 14.03 9.85 -4.60
N GLU A 574 14.67 10.38 -3.54
CA GLU A 574 13.97 10.65 -2.29
C GLU A 574 12.90 11.75 -2.43
N LYS A 575 13.13 12.75 -3.28
CA LYS A 575 12.12 13.79 -3.56
C LYS A 575 10.88 13.21 -4.22
N GLU A 576 11.06 12.37 -5.25
CA GLU A 576 9.97 11.73 -5.98
C GLU A 576 9.21 10.74 -5.07
N ARG A 577 9.92 10.04 -4.17
CA ARG A 577 9.31 9.13 -3.19
C ARG A 577 8.53 9.83 -2.09
N ALA A 578 8.95 11.00 -1.63
CA ALA A 578 8.30 11.68 -0.51
C ALA A 578 6.83 12.00 -0.82
N MET A 579 6.57 12.61 -1.98
CA MET A 579 5.19 12.90 -2.40
C MET A 579 4.38 11.65 -2.71
N ALA A 580 4.99 10.66 -3.38
CA ALA A 580 4.33 9.39 -3.64
C ALA A 580 3.93 8.67 -2.35
N CYS A 581 4.79 8.71 -1.32
CA CYS A 581 4.52 8.14 -0.01
C CYS A 581 3.39 8.88 0.71
N LEU A 582 3.45 10.22 0.79
CA LEU A 582 2.39 11.01 1.43
C LEU A 582 1.02 10.76 0.78
N GLN A 583 0.98 10.60 -0.55
CA GLN A 583 -0.24 10.24 -1.28
C GLN A 583 -0.69 8.81 -0.98
N GLN A 584 0.24 7.85 -0.95
CA GLN A 584 -0.05 6.44 -0.74
C GLN A 584 -0.55 6.14 0.68
N PHE A 585 0.03 6.80 1.69
CA PHE A 585 -0.27 6.58 3.11
C PHE A 585 -1.13 7.71 3.70
N LYS A 586 -1.87 8.44 2.87
CA LYS A 586 -2.69 9.60 3.26
C LYS A 586 -3.61 9.34 4.45
N GLU A 587 -4.18 8.14 4.57
CA GLU A 587 -5.06 7.75 5.69
C GLU A 587 -4.31 7.42 6.98
N GLU A 588 -3.03 7.06 6.87
CA GLU A 588 -2.14 6.69 7.97
C GLU A 588 -1.32 7.88 8.51
N LEU A 589 -1.46 9.06 7.87
CA LEU A 589 -0.84 10.31 8.33
C LEU A 589 -1.43 10.72 9.69
N ALA A 590 -0.53 11.02 10.63
CA ALA A 590 -0.90 11.42 11.98
C ALA A 590 -1.35 12.90 12.04
N SER A 591 -0.83 13.76 11.17
CA SER A 591 -1.19 15.18 11.11
C SER A 591 -2.41 15.41 10.21
N ASP A 592 -3.50 15.90 10.80
CA ASP A 592 -4.68 16.36 10.04
C ASP A 592 -4.31 17.46 9.04
N ALA A 593 -3.41 18.38 9.45
CA ALA A 593 -2.93 19.44 8.59
C ALA A 593 -2.15 18.87 7.39
N CYS A 594 -1.29 17.86 7.59
CA CYS A 594 -0.60 17.20 6.47
C CYS A 594 -1.60 16.55 5.51
N ARG A 595 -2.55 15.78 6.07
CA ARG A 595 -3.57 15.08 5.31
C ARG A 595 -4.41 16.02 4.45
N ASP A 596 -4.82 17.17 4.99
CA ASP A 596 -5.57 18.18 4.24
C ASP A 596 -4.75 18.80 3.11
N LYS A 597 -3.46 19.08 3.33
CA LYS A 597 -2.56 19.61 2.30
C LYS A 597 -2.31 18.60 1.19
N VAL A 598 -2.10 17.32 1.52
CA VAL A 598 -1.97 16.22 0.56
C VAL A 598 -3.26 16.06 -0.24
N HIS A 599 -4.42 16.06 0.43
CA HIS A 599 -5.72 16.00 -0.22
C HIS A 599 -5.91 17.15 -1.22
N ARG A 600 -5.60 18.38 -0.82
CA ARG A 600 -5.66 19.57 -1.68
C ARG A 600 -4.73 19.47 -2.89
N LYS A 601 -3.53 18.90 -2.73
CA LYS A 601 -2.60 18.65 -3.85
C LYS A 601 -3.18 17.65 -4.85
N MET A 602 -3.76 16.55 -4.38
CA MET A 602 -4.42 15.55 -5.23
C MET A 602 -5.62 16.14 -6.00
N GLN A 603 -6.43 16.99 -5.37
CA GLN A 603 -7.51 17.72 -6.07
C GLN A 603 -6.98 18.62 -7.20
N ARG A 604 -5.78 19.18 -7.07
CA ARG A 604 -5.17 19.99 -8.12
C ARG A 604 -4.63 19.12 -9.26
N MET A 605 -3.96 18.01 -8.92
CA MET A 605 -3.50 17.02 -9.89
C MET A 605 -4.62 16.53 -10.80
N SER A 606 -5.82 16.28 -10.24
CA SER A 606 -6.98 15.84 -11.04
C SER A 606 -7.52 16.91 -11.99
N ARG A 607 -7.25 18.19 -11.72
CA ARG A 607 -7.74 19.33 -12.52
C ARG A 607 -6.80 19.68 -13.67
N ASP A 608 -5.50 19.48 -13.54
CA ASP A 608 -4.54 19.84 -14.58
C ASP A 608 -3.34 18.90 -14.56
N ILE A 609 -3.05 18.31 -15.72
CA ILE A 609 -1.91 17.43 -15.92
C ILE A 609 -0.59 18.07 -15.51
N ARG A 610 -0.44 19.40 -15.65
CA ARG A 610 0.77 20.12 -15.24
C ARG A 610 1.09 20.00 -13.76
N PHE A 611 0.10 19.62 -12.95
CA PHE A 611 0.26 19.46 -11.51
C PHE A 611 0.58 18.02 -11.08
N ASP A 612 0.65 17.09 -12.03
CA ASP A 612 1.15 15.73 -11.87
C ASP A 612 2.42 15.59 -12.73
N ASP A 613 3.59 15.77 -12.11
CA ASP A 613 4.89 15.78 -12.79
C ASP A 613 5.19 14.46 -13.49
N VAL A 614 4.88 13.33 -12.84
CA VAL A 614 5.06 11.98 -13.39
C VAL A 614 4.24 11.82 -14.66
N LEU A 615 2.95 12.18 -14.61
CA LEU A 615 2.06 12.09 -15.77
C LEU A 615 2.45 13.09 -16.87
N ALA A 616 2.75 14.34 -16.52
CA ALA A 616 3.12 15.37 -17.47
C ALA A 616 4.38 15.02 -18.26
N ASN A 617 5.40 14.47 -17.57
CA ASN A 617 6.66 14.07 -18.19
C ASN A 617 6.47 12.83 -19.07
N ALA A 618 5.77 11.80 -18.57
CA ALA A 618 5.54 10.57 -19.32
C ALA A 618 4.71 10.80 -20.60
N CYS A 619 3.77 11.74 -20.57
CA CYS A 619 2.86 12.03 -21.68
C CYS A 619 3.25 13.24 -22.54
N GLN A 620 4.46 13.79 -22.37
CA GLN A 620 4.85 15.04 -23.04
C GLN A 620 4.79 14.94 -24.58
N ALA A 621 5.28 13.83 -25.15
CA ALA A 621 5.26 13.58 -26.60
C ALA A 621 3.84 13.28 -27.09
N ASP A 622 3.13 12.38 -26.41
CA ASP A 622 1.78 11.96 -26.79
C ASP A 622 0.77 13.10 -26.74
N ARG A 623 0.89 14.01 -25.76
CA ARG A 623 0.07 15.22 -25.70
C ARG A 623 0.26 16.10 -26.95
N LYS A 624 1.48 16.23 -27.46
CA LYS A 624 1.74 17.01 -28.69
C LYS A 624 1.14 16.34 -29.92
N SER A 625 1.15 15.01 -29.96
CA SER A 625 0.63 14.24 -31.09
C SER A 625 -0.90 14.16 -31.13
N TYR A 626 -1.53 13.90 -29.98
CA TYR A 626 -2.96 13.58 -29.91
C TYR A 626 -3.82 14.70 -29.29
N CYS A 627 -3.22 15.61 -28.52
CA CYS A 627 -3.93 16.68 -27.81
C CYS A 627 -3.29 18.08 -28.00
N PRO A 628 -2.86 18.50 -29.21
CA PRO A 628 -2.11 19.75 -29.41
C PRO A 628 -2.91 21.01 -29.07
N ASP A 629 -4.20 21.05 -29.41
CA ASP A 629 -5.07 22.23 -29.27
C ASP A 629 -5.86 22.27 -27.95
N VAL A 630 -5.62 21.31 -27.05
CA VAL A 630 -6.36 21.19 -25.79
C VAL A 630 -5.75 22.12 -24.74
N GLN A 631 -6.52 23.14 -24.34
CA GLN A 631 -6.11 24.06 -23.28
C GLN A 631 -6.00 23.34 -21.93
N PRO A 632 -4.88 23.48 -21.20
CA PRO A 632 -4.72 22.94 -19.84
C PRO A 632 -5.81 23.40 -18.87
N GLY A 633 -6.01 22.64 -17.80
CA GLY A 633 -7.02 22.89 -16.77
C GLY A 633 -8.37 22.21 -17.03
N SER A 634 -9.20 22.19 -15.98
CA SER A 634 -10.52 21.51 -15.95
C SER A 634 -10.50 20.05 -16.42
N ALA A 635 -9.40 19.34 -16.17
CA ALA A 635 -9.12 17.97 -16.57
C ALA A 635 -9.18 17.70 -18.09
N ARG A 636 -9.18 18.75 -18.93
CA ARG A 636 -9.38 18.60 -20.39
C ARG A 636 -8.28 17.76 -21.05
N VAL A 637 -7.02 18.04 -20.71
CA VAL A 637 -5.88 17.29 -21.28
C VAL A 637 -5.89 15.83 -20.81
N ILE A 638 -6.15 15.59 -19.52
CA ILE A 638 -6.25 14.24 -18.95
C ILE A 638 -7.34 13.45 -19.68
N ARG A 639 -8.51 14.08 -19.91
CA ARG A 639 -9.62 13.47 -20.66
C ARG A 639 -9.26 13.17 -22.12
N CYS A 640 -8.59 14.10 -22.80
CA CYS A 640 -8.12 13.86 -24.16
C CYS A 640 -7.17 12.65 -24.24
N LEU A 641 -6.26 12.50 -23.28
CA LEU A 641 -5.38 11.34 -23.19
C LEU A 641 -6.16 10.05 -22.87
N GLN A 642 -7.15 10.11 -21.97
CA GLN A 642 -8.03 8.97 -21.67
C GLN A 642 -8.77 8.47 -22.92
N ASP A 643 -9.28 9.39 -23.74
CA ASP A 643 -10.01 9.08 -24.97
C ASP A 643 -9.09 8.46 -26.05
N HIS A 644 -7.79 8.78 -26.06
CA HIS A 644 -6.79 8.26 -27.01
C HIS A 644 -5.92 7.12 -26.45
N ARG A 645 -6.34 6.49 -25.33
CA ARG A 645 -5.51 5.52 -24.58
C ARG A 645 -4.84 4.44 -25.43
N SER A 646 -5.57 3.85 -26.38
CA SER A 646 -5.04 2.77 -27.24
C SER A 646 -3.92 3.22 -28.19
N SER A 647 -3.77 4.54 -28.38
CA SER A 647 -2.77 5.14 -29.28
C SER A 647 -1.61 5.78 -28.51
N LEU A 648 -1.67 5.84 -27.18
CA LEU A 648 -0.60 6.40 -26.35
C LEU A 648 0.62 5.49 -26.30
N SER A 649 1.79 6.07 -26.02
CA SER A 649 2.98 5.31 -25.66
C SER A 649 2.74 4.48 -24.39
N GLN A 650 3.46 3.37 -24.24
CA GLN A 650 3.34 2.50 -23.06
C GLN A 650 3.62 3.26 -21.75
N THR A 651 4.61 4.16 -21.75
CA THR A 651 4.98 4.99 -20.60
C THR A 651 3.88 5.97 -20.22
N CYS A 652 3.27 6.66 -21.21
CA CYS A 652 2.17 7.57 -20.94
C CYS A 652 0.90 6.83 -20.51
N ALA A 653 0.58 5.70 -21.15
CA ALA A 653 -0.57 4.88 -20.80
C ALA A 653 -0.48 4.34 -19.37
N ALA A 654 0.70 3.89 -18.95
CA ALA A 654 0.98 3.43 -17.58
C ALA A 654 0.86 4.57 -16.57
N ALA A 655 1.52 5.72 -16.81
CA ALA A 655 1.43 6.88 -15.93
C ALA A 655 -0.01 7.41 -15.80
N LEU A 656 -0.77 7.42 -16.91
CA LEU A 656 -2.18 7.81 -16.92
C LEU A 656 -3.03 6.81 -16.12
N PHE A 657 -2.74 5.51 -16.23
CA PHE A 657 -3.42 4.50 -15.44
C PHE A 657 -3.14 4.66 -13.94
N ASP A 658 -1.88 4.86 -13.55
CA ASP A 658 -1.50 5.08 -12.15
C ASP A 658 -2.17 6.34 -11.58
N HIS A 659 -2.24 7.42 -12.36
CA HIS A 659 -2.99 8.61 -12.00
C HIS A 659 -4.46 8.27 -11.70
N GLU A 660 -5.14 7.54 -12.59
CA GLU A 660 -6.55 7.18 -12.39
C GLU A 660 -6.78 6.27 -11.18
N VAL A 661 -5.87 5.31 -10.94
CA VAL A 661 -5.94 4.45 -9.75
C VAL A 661 -5.84 5.28 -8.47
N LYS A 662 -4.97 6.30 -8.42
CA LYS A 662 -4.90 7.24 -7.29
C LYS A 662 -6.17 8.08 -7.16
N MET A 663 -6.73 8.55 -8.27
CA MET A 663 -7.95 9.37 -8.27
C MET A 663 -9.24 8.57 -8.00
N ALA A 664 -9.19 7.23 -8.03
CA ALA A 664 -10.37 6.38 -7.84
C ALA A 664 -10.94 6.39 -6.40
N GLU A 665 -10.14 6.77 -5.41
CA GLU A 665 -10.53 6.76 -3.99
C GLU A 665 -11.63 7.75 -3.64
N ASP A 666 -11.67 8.93 -4.25
CA ASP A 666 -12.53 10.01 -3.79
C ASP A 666 -13.17 10.75 -4.97
N ILE A 667 -14.43 11.17 -4.78
CA ILE A 667 -15.13 12.02 -5.76
C ILE A 667 -14.39 13.36 -5.94
N ASP A 668 -13.70 13.81 -4.90
CA ASP A 668 -12.90 15.04 -4.87
C ASP A 668 -11.76 15.03 -5.88
N PHE A 669 -11.30 13.83 -6.24
CA PHE A 669 -10.24 13.59 -7.20
C PHE A 669 -10.77 13.31 -8.61
N LYS A 670 -12.09 13.29 -8.80
CA LYS A 670 -12.74 13.15 -10.11
C LYS A 670 -13.33 14.48 -10.55
N TYR A 671 -12.47 15.44 -10.88
CA TYR A 671 -12.86 16.84 -11.17
C TYR A 671 -14.07 16.97 -12.12
N PRO A 672 -14.13 16.30 -13.29
CA PRO A 672 -15.29 16.37 -14.18
C PRO A 672 -16.60 15.93 -13.51
N THR A 673 -16.57 14.77 -12.85
CA THR A 673 -17.72 14.18 -12.16
C THR A 673 -18.16 15.04 -10.99
N ARG A 674 -17.23 15.50 -10.13
CA ARG A 674 -17.55 16.39 -9.01
C ARG A 674 -18.17 17.71 -9.47
N LYS A 675 -17.66 18.28 -10.55
CA LYS A 675 -18.18 19.53 -11.10
C LYS A 675 -19.59 19.35 -11.66
N ALA A 676 -19.83 18.28 -12.42
CA ALA A 676 -21.13 17.97 -12.99
C ALA A 676 -22.17 17.62 -11.91
N CYS A 677 -21.76 16.89 -10.87
CA CYS A 677 -22.64 16.39 -9.82
C CYS A 677 -22.69 17.26 -8.55
N ALA A 678 -22.26 18.53 -8.62
CA ALA A 678 -22.10 19.36 -7.42
C ALA A 678 -23.42 19.55 -6.64
N TRP A 679 -24.55 19.65 -7.36
CA TRP A 679 -25.87 19.77 -6.76
C TRP A 679 -26.33 18.44 -6.15
N GLU A 680 -26.17 17.32 -6.86
CA GLU A 680 -26.55 15.97 -6.42
C GLU A 680 -25.75 15.55 -5.19
N ILE A 681 -24.45 15.86 -5.14
CA ILE A 681 -23.61 15.60 -3.96
C ILE A 681 -24.16 16.34 -2.74
N SER A 682 -24.57 17.60 -2.93
CA SER A 682 -25.07 18.46 -1.84
C SER A 682 -26.48 18.10 -1.37
N ASN A 683 -27.30 17.46 -2.22
CA ASN A 683 -28.69 17.14 -1.92
C ASN A 683 -28.91 15.66 -1.61
N PHE A 684 -28.42 14.76 -2.46
CA PHE A 684 -28.58 13.31 -2.29
C PHE A 684 -27.53 12.68 -1.37
N CYS A 685 -26.30 13.21 -1.39
CA CYS A 685 -25.15 12.61 -0.68
C CYS A 685 -24.61 13.47 0.48
N LYS A 686 -25.40 14.43 0.98
CA LYS A 686 -24.97 15.44 1.96
C LYS A 686 -24.29 14.89 3.22
N ASN A 687 -24.79 13.77 3.75
CA ASN A 687 -24.33 13.18 5.02
C ASN A 687 -23.31 12.04 4.82
N ILE A 688 -22.77 11.90 3.62
CA ILE A 688 -21.85 10.83 3.29
C ILE A 688 -20.42 11.36 3.37
N PRO A 689 -19.56 10.78 4.23
CA PRO A 689 -18.17 11.22 4.31
C PRO A 689 -17.45 10.99 2.99
N HIS A 690 -16.67 11.98 2.56
CA HIS A 690 -15.78 11.89 1.39
C HIS A 690 -14.71 10.81 1.60
N GLY A 691 -14.10 10.34 0.52
CA GLY A 691 -13.15 9.21 0.51
C GLY A 691 -13.79 7.83 0.42
N HIS A 692 -12.95 6.81 0.23
CA HIS A 692 -13.32 5.39 0.10
C HIS A 692 -14.45 5.12 -0.92
N ALA A 693 -14.52 5.95 -1.96
CA ALA A 693 -15.51 5.99 -3.02
C ALA A 693 -16.97 5.96 -2.51
N ARG A 694 -17.24 6.49 -1.31
CA ARG A 694 -18.59 6.48 -0.71
C ARG A 694 -19.55 7.39 -1.45
N VAL A 695 -19.13 8.61 -1.76
CA VAL A 695 -19.95 9.56 -2.53
C VAL A 695 -20.16 9.06 -3.95
N ILE A 696 -19.14 8.46 -4.58
CA ILE A 696 -19.26 7.81 -5.89
C ILE A 696 -20.34 6.73 -5.85
N ARG A 697 -20.32 5.84 -4.84
CA ARG A 697 -21.36 4.80 -4.67
C ARG A 697 -22.76 5.39 -4.46
N CYS A 698 -22.88 6.49 -3.73
CA CYS A 698 -24.15 7.19 -3.55
C CYS A 698 -24.69 7.74 -4.88
N LEU A 699 -23.85 8.37 -5.69
CA LEU A 699 -24.27 8.87 -7.01
C LEU A 699 -24.68 7.72 -7.93
N GLN A 700 -23.94 6.61 -7.91
CA GLN A 700 -24.25 5.43 -8.72
C GLN A 700 -25.58 4.77 -8.33
N SER A 701 -25.92 4.71 -7.04
CA SER A 701 -27.20 4.13 -6.59
C SER A 701 -28.42 5.01 -6.87
N ARG A 702 -28.19 6.25 -7.33
CA ARG A 702 -29.20 7.27 -7.65
C ARG A 702 -29.32 7.53 -9.16
N LEU A 703 -28.66 6.73 -10.00
CA LEU A 703 -28.66 6.90 -11.45
C LEU A 703 -30.06 6.91 -12.08
N ASP A 704 -30.97 6.12 -11.52
CA ASP A 704 -32.34 5.98 -12.03
C ASP A 704 -33.32 6.99 -11.39
N ASP A 705 -32.87 7.84 -10.45
CA ASP A 705 -33.74 8.89 -9.89
C ASP A 705 -34.01 9.98 -10.95
N GLU A 706 -35.28 10.40 -11.04
CA GLU A 706 -35.73 11.40 -12.03
C GLU A 706 -35.06 12.77 -11.83
N ASP A 707 -34.78 13.12 -10.57
CA ASP A 707 -34.19 14.41 -10.16
C ASP A 707 -32.68 14.54 -10.44
N MET A 708 -32.02 13.49 -10.95
CA MET A 708 -30.59 13.54 -11.23
C MET A 708 -30.33 14.18 -12.61
N SER A 709 -29.46 15.19 -12.65
CA SER A 709 -29.20 15.98 -13.87
C SER A 709 -28.59 15.14 -15.01
N PRO A 710 -28.90 15.46 -16.28
CA PRO A 710 -28.31 14.78 -17.44
C PRO A 710 -26.78 14.83 -17.46
N GLU A 711 -26.20 15.97 -17.04
CA GLU A 711 -24.76 16.17 -16.98
C GLU A 711 -24.12 15.25 -15.92
N CYS A 712 -24.69 15.18 -14.72
CA CYS A 712 -24.22 14.27 -13.69
C CYS A 712 -24.40 12.80 -14.08
N LYS A 713 -25.56 12.43 -14.66
CA LYS A 713 -25.83 11.07 -15.17
C LYS A 713 -24.75 10.64 -16.17
N ALA A 714 -24.43 11.50 -17.13
CA ALA A 714 -23.43 11.21 -18.16
C ALA A 714 -22.02 10.97 -17.57
N GLU A 715 -21.61 11.79 -16.60
CA GLU A 715 -20.29 11.64 -15.97
C GLU A 715 -20.23 10.44 -15.01
N VAL A 716 -21.30 10.11 -14.29
CA VAL A 716 -21.36 8.91 -13.42
C VAL A 716 -21.35 7.63 -14.26
N VAL A 717 -22.09 7.58 -15.38
CA VAL A 717 -22.07 6.45 -16.32
C VAL A 717 -20.70 6.32 -16.99
N ARG A 718 -20.06 7.43 -17.38
CA ARG A 718 -18.69 7.40 -17.89
C ARG A 718 -17.72 6.82 -16.85
N ASP A 719 -17.83 7.26 -15.59
CA ASP A 719 -16.99 6.76 -14.50
C ASP A 719 -17.22 5.26 -14.25
N GLN A 720 -18.47 4.78 -14.23
CA GLN A 720 -18.80 3.36 -14.12
C GLN A 720 -18.15 2.52 -15.24
N ASN A 721 -18.31 2.93 -16.50
CA ASN A 721 -17.71 2.25 -17.64
C ASN A 721 -16.18 2.25 -17.57
N ARG A 722 -15.58 3.29 -16.98
CA ARG A 722 -14.13 3.38 -16.78
C ARG A 722 -13.66 2.44 -15.68
N MET A 723 -14.36 2.43 -14.53
CA MET A 723 -14.09 1.55 -13.40
C MET A 723 -14.21 0.06 -13.78
N ALA A 724 -15.07 -0.26 -14.73
CA ALA A 724 -15.25 -1.62 -15.26
C ALA A 724 -14.02 -2.14 -16.04
N GLN A 725 -13.21 -1.25 -16.62
CA GLN A 725 -12.07 -1.66 -17.45
C GLN A 725 -10.96 -2.38 -16.68
N ASP A 726 -10.84 -2.10 -15.38
CA ASP A 726 -9.84 -2.72 -14.53
C ASP A 726 -10.29 -2.62 -13.07
N TYR A 727 -10.20 -3.73 -12.33
CA TYR A 727 -10.60 -3.80 -10.93
C TYR A 727 -9.87 -2.76 -10.04
N ARG A 728 -8.65 -2.34 -10.41
CA ARG A 728 -7.86 -1.34 -9.66
C ARG A 728 -8.42 0.07 -9.79
N LEU A 729 -9.22 0.35 -10.83
CA LEU A 729 -9.95 1.61 -11.00
C LEU A 729 -11.24 1.65 -10.15
N ASN A 730 -11.68 0.50 -9.65
CA ASN A 730 -12.76 0.41 -8.67
C ASN A 730 -12.17 0.30 -7.25
N TRP A 731 -11.98 1.45 -6.59
CA TRP A 731 -11.32 1.51 -5.28
C TRP A 731 -11.97 0.58 -4.24
N ARG A 732 -13.31 0.52 -4.18
CA ARG A 732 -14.04 -0.34 -3.23
C ARG A 732 -13.76 -1.81 -3.46
N LEU A 733 -13.83 -2.24 -4.72
CA LEU A 733 -13.57 -3.62 -5.09
C LEU A 733 -12.10 -3.99 -4.86
N LYS A 734 -11.15 -3.16 -5.31
CA LYS A 734 -9.71 -3.34 -5.09
C LYS A 734 -9.38 -3.52 -3.61
N THR A 735 -9.93 -2.66 -2.76
CA THR A 735 -9.65 -2.68 -1.31
C THR A 735 -10.34 -3.85 -0.62
N ALA A 736 -11.62 -4.09 -0.89
CA ALA A 736 -12.39 -5.15 -0.24
C ALA A 736 -11.94 -6.57 -0.65
N CYS A 737 -11.54 -6.74 -1.91
CA CYS A 737 -11.14 -8.04 -2.48
C CYS A 737 -9.63 -8.28 -2.52
N LYS A 738 -8.79 -7.43 -1.92
CA LYS A 738 -7.32 -7.52 -2.00
C LYS A 738 -6.79 -8.93 -1.63
N ALA A 739 -7.27 -9.50 -0.55
CA ALA A 739 -6.85 -10.83 -0.08
C ALA A 739 -7.39 -11.97 -0.96
N ASP A 740 -8.65 -11.90 -1.38
CA ASP A 740 -9.28 -12.91 -2.23
C ASP A 740 -8.70 -12.92 -3.66
N ILE A 741 -8.35 -11.75 -4.22
CA ILE A 741 -7.65 -11.65 -5.52
C ILE A 741 -6.29 -12.34 -5.43
N GLY A 742 -5.53 -12.08 -4.37
CA GLY A 742 -4.20 -12.67 -4.17
C GLY A 742 -4.21 -14.18 -3.93
N SER A 743 -5.30 -14.75 -3.43
CA SER A 743 -5.41 -16.19 -3.17
C SER A 743 -6.14 -16.96 -4.28
N LEU A 744 -7.22 -16.40 -4.82
CA LEU A 744 -8.08 -17.07 -5.81
C LEU A 744 -7.69 -16.74 -7.25
N CYS A 745 -7.16 -15.54 -7.52
CA CYS A 745 -6.97 -15.01 -8.87
C CYS A 745 -5.51 -14.57 -9.14
N ALA A 746 -4.55 -15.13 -8.39
CA ALA A 746 -3.13 -14.85 -8.56
C ALA A 746 -2.64 -15.18 -9.97
N GLY A 747 -1.78 -14.32 -10.53
CA GLY A 747 -1.13 -14.55 -11.82
C GLY A 747 -1.99 -14.30 -13.06
N LEU A 748 -3.27 -13.94 -12.91
CA LEU A 748 -4.13 -13.59 -14.06
C LEU A 748 -3.86 -12.19 -14.63
N CYS A 749 -3.31 -11.31 -13.80
CA CYS A 749 -2.82 -10.01 -14.23
C CYS A 749 -1.44 -9.78 -13.63
N ASN A 750 -0.45 -9.51 -14.49
CA ASN A 750 0.88 -9.15 -14.05
C ASN A 750 0.90 -7.67 -13.69
N ASP A 751 1.21 -7.35 -12.42
CA ASP A 751 1.34 -5.96 -11.94
C ASP A 751 2.57 -5.21 -12.52
N LYS A 752 3.36 -5.86 -13.37
CA LYS A 752 4.53 -5.25 -14.00
C LYS A 752 4.07 -4.57 -15.29
N GLU A 753 4.19 -3.23 -15.34
CA GLU A 753 4.07 -2.34 -16.51
C GLU A 753 2.77 -1.52 -16.71
N GLY A 754 1.94 -1.28 -15.67
CA GLY A 754 0.83 -0.32 -15.77
C GLY A 754 -0.21 -0.63 -16.87
N GLN A 755 -0.16 -1.85 -17.41
CA GLN A 755 -1.14 -2.36 -18.37
C GLN A 755 -2.43 -2.73 -17.64
N MET A 756 -3.56 -2.42 -18.27
CA MET A 756 -4.87 -2.77 -17.73
C MET A 756 -5.06 -4.28 -17.81
N CYS A 757 -5.56 -4.87 -16.74
CA CYS A 757 -5.87 -6.29 -16.65
C CYS A 757 -7.08 -6.68 -17.51
N GLY A 758 -7.84 -5.71 -18.03
CA GLY A 758 -9.16 -5.94 -18.59
C GLY A 758 -10.14 -6.51 -17.56
N GLY A 759 -11.19 -7.17 -18.04
CA GLY A 759 -12.21 -7.82 -17.22
C GLY A 759 -11.82 -9.17 -16.62
N VAL A 760 -10.57 -9.66 -16.79
CA VAL A 760 -10.19 -11.05 -16.47
C VAL A 760 -10.18 -11.36 -14.96
N VAL A 761 -9.70 -10.42 -14.14
CA VAL A 761 -9.69 -10.58 -12.67
C VAL A 761 -11.13 -10.55 -12.14
N LEU A 762 -11.97 -9.70 -12.73
CA LEU A 762 -13.38 -9.57 -12.39
C LEU A 762 -14.13 -10.87 -12.72
N GLN A 763 -13.90 -11.41 -13.92
CA GLN A 763 -14.44 -12.70 -14.32
C GLN A 763 -13.98 -13.83 -13.39
N CYS A 764 -12.70 -13.86 -12.98
CA CYS A 764 -12.21 -14.83 -12.01
C CYS A 764 -12.93 -14.73 -10.65
N LEU A 765 -13.16 -13.52 -10.13
CA LEU A 765 -13.89 -13.31 -8.89
C LEU A 765 -15.35 -13.74 -9.01
N GLN A 766 -15.98 -13.56 -10.16
CA GLN A 766 -17.34 -14.04 -10.43
C GLN A 766 -17.40 -15.58 -10.51
N ASP A 767 -16.45 -16.20 -11.21
CA ASP A 767 -16.37 -17.66 -11.35
C ASP A 767 -16.10 -18.34 -10.00
N LYS A 768 -15.27 -17.70 -9.16
CA LYS A 768 -14.89 -18.18 -7.82
C LYS A 768 -15.67 -17.51 -6.69
N GLN A 769 -16.82 -16.91 -7.00
CA GLN A 769 -17.64 -16.15 -6.03
C GLN A 769 -18.00 -16.95 -4.78
N ASP A 770 -18.17 -18.28 -4.91
CA ASP A 770 -18.52 -19.16 -3.80
C ASP A 770 -17.35 -19.45 -2.84
N ASN A 771 -16.12 -19.15 -3.26
CA ASN A 771 -14.88 -19.32 -2.48
C ASN A 771 -14.39 -18.01 -1.84
N ILE A 772 -15.07 -16.89 -2.09
CA ILE A 772 -14.74 -15.60 -1.49
C ILE A 772 -15.05 -15.64 0.00
N THR A 773 -14.03 -15.34 0.81
CA THR A 773 -14.14 -15.43 2.28
C THR A 773 -14.60 -14.12 2.91
N SER A 774 -14.25 -12.98 2.30
CA SER A 774 -14.59 -11.64 2.78
C SER A 774 -16.04 -11.27 2.43
N PRO A 775 -16.91 -10.97 3.41
CA PRO A 775 -18.26 -10.47 3.14
C PRO A 775 -18.26 -9.16 2.35
N ALA A 776 -17.29 -8.26 2.65
CA ALA A 776 -17.14 -6.99 1.94
C ALA A 776 -16.74 -7.21 0.47
N CYS A 777 -15.84 -8.15 0.19
CA CYS A 777 -15.51 -8.50 -1.19
C CYS A 777 -16.73 -9.08 -1.92
N SER A 778 -17.46 -9.99 -1.27
CA SER A 778 -18.65 -10.61 -1.85
C SER A 778 -19.72 -9.58 -2.24
N GLU A 779 -19.91 -8.55 -1.41
CA GLU A 779 -20.85 -7.45 -1.69
C GLU A 779 -20.40 -6.58 -2.88
N GLU A 780 -19.11 -6.23 -2.96
CA GLU A 780 -18.60 -5.43 -4.07
C GLU A 780 -18.56 -6.21 -5.39
N VAL A 781 -18.26 -7.52 -5.36
CA VAL A 781 -18.41 -8.40 -6.54
C VAL A 781 -19.86 -8.45 -6.99
N PHE A 782 -20.81 -8.59 -6.06
CA PHE A 782 -22.23 -8.56 -6.39
C PHE A 782 -22.66 -7.22 -7.01
N TYR A 783 -22.17 -6.10 -6.48
CA TYR A 783 -22.48 -4.80 -7.04
C TYR A 783 -21.92 -4.64 -8.46
N TYR A 784 -20.71 -5.13 -8.70
CA TYR A 784 -20.13 -5.14 -10.04
C TYR A 784 -20.97 -5.99 -11.02
N GLN A 785 -21.46 -7.16 -10.60
CA GLN A 785 -22.41 -7.96 -11.40
C GLN A 785 -23.69 -7.18 -11.73
N LEU A 786 -24.20 -6.36 -10.80
CA LEU A 786 -25.36 -5.50 -11.04
C LEU A 786 -25.07 -4.44 -12.12
N MET A 787 -23.87 -3.85 -12.10
CA MET A 787 -23.44 -2.90 -13.13
C MET A 787 -23.37 -3.53 -14.52
N GLU A 788 -22.86 -4.76 -14.63
CA GLU A 788 -22.79 -5.50 -15.90
C GLU A 788 -24.17 -5.83 -16.46
N VAL A 789 -25.10 -6.32 -15.63
CA VAL A 789 -26.46 -6.62 -16.11
C VAL A 789 -27.23 -5.35 -16.50
N THR A 790 -26.90 -4.22 -15.88
CA THR A 790 -27.57 -2.94 -16.18
C THR A 790 -27.05 -2.33 -17.48
N ASP A 791 -25.76 -2.41 -17.75
CA ASP A 791 -25.15 -1.87 -18.96
C ASP A 791 -24.03 -2.77 -19.47
N PHE A 792 -24.20 -3.26 -20.70
CA PHE A 792 -23.29 -4.19 -21.35
C PHE A 792 -21.85 -3.67 -21.46
N ARG A 793 -21.66 -2.33 -21.42
CA ARG A 793 -20.34 -1.69 -21.48
C ARG A 793 -19.52 -1.90 -20.21
N ASN A 794 -20.16 -2.25 -19.10
CA ASN A 794 -19.50 -2.55 -17.83
C ASN A 794 -18.92 -3.97 -17.80
N ASP A 795 -19.30 -4.86 -18.71
CA ASP A 795 -18.60 -6.14 -18.91
C ASP A 795 -17.64 -5.96 -20.08
N VAL A 796 -16.35 -5.78 -19.79
CA VAL A 796 -15.33 -5.49 -20.81
C VAL A 796 -15.25 -6.57 -21.88
N ILE A 797 -15.35 -7.84 -21.46
CA ILE A 797 -15.19 -9.01 -22.33
C ILE A 797 -16.41 -9.13 -23.24
N LEU A 798 -17.61 -8.97 -22.68
CA LEU A 798 -18.85 -8.96 -23.45
C LEU A 798 -18.94 -7.73 -24.36
N ALA A 799 -18.56 -6.55 -23.90
CA ALA A 799 -18.56 -5.33 -24.70
C ALA A 799 -17.62 -5.43 -25.90
N GLU A 800 -16.44 -6.03 -25.74
CA GLU A 800 -15.53 -6.31 -26.84
C GLU A 800 -16.12 -7.33 -27.83
N ALA A 801 -16.71 -8.42 -27.34
CA ALA A 801 -17.31 -9.46 -28.17
C ALA A 801 -18.58 -8.99 -28.92
N CYS A 802 -19.37 -8.10 -28.31
CA CYS A 802 -20.69 -7.70 -28.79
C CYS A 802 -20.73 -6.34 -29.50
N ARG A 803 -19.66 -5.53 -29.50
CA ARG A 803 -19.69 -4.15 -30.07
C ARG A 803 -20.27 -4.09 -31.48
N GLY A 804 -19.75 -4.92 -32.38
CA GLY A 804 -20.22 -4.96 -33.78
C GLY A 804 -21.66 -5.47 -33.92
N ASP A 805 -22.11 -6.36 -33.04
CA ASP A 805 -23.49 -6.85 -33.04
C ASP A 805 -24.46 -5.80 -32.49
N VAL A 806 -24.07 -5.04 -31.45
CA VAL A 806 -24.85 -3.93 -30.91
C VAL A 806 -25.02 -2.82 -31.95
N ASP A 807 -23.94 -2.44 -32.64
CA ASP A 807 -23.99 -1.42 -33.71
C ASP A 807 -24.90 -1.84 -34.88
N LYS A 808 -25.02 -3.14 -35.13
CA LYS A 808 -25.83 -3.70 -36.22
C LYS A 808 -27.30 -3.89 -35.85
N TYR A 809 -27.58 -4.44 -34.67
CA TYR A 809 -28.93 -4.89 -34.29
C TYR A 809 -29.60 -4.01 -33.22
N CYS A 810 -28.83 -3.28 -32.41
CA CYS A 810 -29.32 -2.57 -31.22
C CYS A 810 -28.94 -1.08 -31.16
N LYS A 811 -28.57 -0.48 -32.30
CA LYS A 811 -28.06 0.91 -32.38
C LYS A 811 -28.99 1.97 -31.78
N ASP A 812 -30.31 1.78 -31.90
CA ASP A 812 -31.33 2.75 -31.48
C ASP A 812 -31.81 2.51 -30.03
N VAL A 813 -31.24 1.52 -29.34
CA VAL A 813 -31.61 1.16 -27.98
C VAL A 813 -30.77 1.98 -27.01
N GLN A 814 -31.42 2.76 -26.15
CA GLN A 814 -30.70 3.50 -25.11
C GLN A 814 -30.02 2.54 -24.11
N PRO A 815 -28.70 2.67 -23.88
CA PRO A 815 -27.99 1.92 -22.85
C PRO A 815 -28.59 2.14 -21.45
N GLY A 816 -28.36 1.18 -20.54
CA GLY A 816 -28.93 1.19 -19.18
C GLY A 816 -30.15 0.27 -19.02
N GLU A 817 -30.50 -0.02 -17.77
CA GLU A 817 -31.61 -0.91 -17.34
C GLU A 817 -31.63 -2.31 -18.00
N GLY A 818 -30.50 -2.77 -18.54
CA GLY A 818 -30.42 -4.04 -19.27
C GLY A 818 -31.17 -4.05 -20.61
N ARG A 819 -31.53 -2.89 -21.17
CA ARG A 819 -32.27 -2.80 -22.45
C ARG A 819 -31.46 -3.36 -23.62
N VAL A 820 -30.16 -3.09 -23.65
CA VAL A 820 -29.26 -3.63 -24.70
C VAL A 820 -29.13 -5.15 -24.59
N HIS A 821 -28.96 -5.70 -23.39
CA HIS A 821 -28.99 -7.16 -23.17
C HIS A 821 -30.31 -7.78 -23.64
N THR A 822 -31.42 -7.11 -23.35
CA THR A 822 -32.74 -7.54 -23.82
C THR A 822 -32.80 -7.55 -25.35
N CYS A 823 -32.27 -6.53 -26.02
CA CYS A 823 -32.18 -6.49 -27.49
C CYS A 823 -31.30 -7.61 -28.06
N LEU A 824 -30.10 -7.81 -27.50
CA LEU A 824 -29.17 -8.88 -27.91
C LEU A 824 -29.83 -10.27 -27.77
N ARG A 825 -30.54 -10.53 -26.67
CA ARG A 825 -31.24 -11.81 -26.44
C ARG A 825 -32.37 -12.06 -27.44
N HIS A 826 -33.11 -11.04 -27.86
CA HIS A 826 -34.12 -11.19 -28.92
C HIS A 826 -33.48 -11.53 -30.27
N SER A 827 -32.24 -11.10 -30.48
CA SER A 827 -31.48 -11.32 -31.71
C SER A 827 -30.49 -12.49 -31.61
N MET A 828 -30.58 -13.34 -30.57
CA MET A 828 -29.56 -14.34 -30.21
C MET A 828 -29.14 -15.29 -31.36
N ASN A 829 -30.04 -15.58 -32.30
CA ASN A 829 -29.76 -16.45 -33.46
C ASN A 829 -28.94 -15.76 -34.57
N PHE A 830 -28.84 -14.43 -34.54
CA PHE A 830 -28.16 -13.61 -35.55
C PHE A 830 -26.87 -12.96 -35.03
N LEU A 831 -26.59 -13.13 -33.73
CA LEU A 831 -25.37 -12.63 -33.10
C LEU A 831 -24.15 -13.43 -33.55
N SER A 832 -22.98 -12.80 -33.48
CA SER A 832 -21.72 -13.51 -33.63
C SER A 832 -21.58 -14.63 -32.57
N PRO A 833 -20.87 -15.73 -32.87
CA PRO A 833 -20.65 -16.80 -31.91
C PRO A 833 -19.94 -16.32 -30.63
N ALA A 834 -19.11 -15.28 -30.71
CA ALA A 834 -18.46 -14.69 -29.54
C ALA A 834 -19.47 -13.96 -28.65
N CYS A 835 -20.25 -13.02 -29.21
CA CYS A 835 -21.26 -12.29 -28.46
C CYS A 835 -22.33 -13.22 -27.86
N ALA A 836 -22.83 -14.19 -28.64
CA ALA A 836 -23.84 -15.14 -28.18
C ALA A 836 -23.35 -16.06 -27.03
N ARG A 837 -22.03 -16.28 -26.90
CA ARG A 837 -21.44 -17.02 -25.78
C ARG A 837 -21.37 -16.17 -24.53
N GLU A 838 -20.83 -14.95 -24.63
CA GLU A 838 -20.67 -14.08 -23.46
C GLU A 838 -22.03 -13.62 -22.92
N GLU A 839 -22.98 -13.24 -23.79
CA GLU A 839 -24.35 -12.90 -23.36
C GLU A 839 -25.04 -14.08 -22.66
N ALA A 840 -24.77 -15.32 -23.07
CA ALA A 840 -25.31 -16.50 -22.40
C ALA A 840 -24.66 -16.76 -21.03
N LYS A 841 -23.39 -16.41 -20.84
CA LYS A 841 -22.74 -16.46 -19.51
C LYS A 841 -23.36 -15.43 -18.58
N LEU A 842 -23.52 -14.19 -19.03
CA LEU A 842 -24.19 -13.15 -18.25
C LEU A 842 -25.64 -13.55 -17.92
N GLN A 843 -26.36 -14.11 -18.89
CA GLN A 843 -27.71 -14.63 -18.65
C GLN A 843 -27.71 -15.75 -17.62
N ALA A 844 -26.73 -16.66 -17.60
CA ALA A 844 -26.62 -17.68 -16.55
C ALA A 844 -26.31 -17.07 -15.17
N LEU A 845 -25.51 -15.99 -15.13
CA LEU A 845 -25.22 -15.25 -13.91
C LEU A 845 -26.47 -14.60 -13.30
N GLU A 846 -27.36 -14.01 -14.11
CA GLU A 846 -28.66 -13.49 -13.68
C GLU A 846 -29.53 -14.55 -12.99
N PHE A 847 -29.28 -15.84 -13.23
CA PHE A 847 -29.98 -16.92 -12.58
C PHE A 847 -29.45 -17.26 -11.17
N ARG A 848 -28.29 -16.72 -10.76
CA ARG A 848 -27.71 -16.95 -9.42
C ARG A 848 -28.36 -16.11 -8.33
N ASP A 849 -28.84 -14.91 -8.63
CA ASP A 849 -29.40 -14.00 -7.63
C ASP A 849 -30.57 -13.20 -8.21
N ILE A 850 -31.70 -13.17 -7.49
CA ILE A 850 -32.90 -12.44 -7.91
C ILE A 850 -32.62 -10.95 -8.13
N ARG A 851 -31.68 -10.38 -7.36
CA ARG A 851 -31.32 -8.97 -7.43
C ARG A 851 -30.63 -8.57 -8.73
N LEU A 852 -30.08 -9.54 -9.48
CA LEU A 852 -29.53 -9.33 -10.82
C LEU A 852 -30.63 -9.28 -11.90
N LYS A 853 -31.90 -9.49 -11.54
CA LYS A 853 -33.06 -9.27 -12.42
C LYS A 853 -33.94 -8.18 -11.82
N PRO A 854 -33.68 -6.88 -12.10
CA PRO A 854 -34.42 -5.78 -11.49
C PRO A 854 -35.95 -5.91 -11.63
N LYS A 855 -36.44 -6.32 -12.81
CA LYS A 855 -37.87 -6.58 -13.05
C LYS A 855 -38.42 -7.64 -12.09
N LEU A 856 -37.76 -8.80 -11.98
CA LEU A 856 -38.19 -9.89 -11.11
C LEU A 856 -38.08 -9.51 -9.62
N ALA A 857 -36.99 -8.84 -9.23
CA ALA A 857 -36.78 -8.37 -7.87
C ALA A 857 -37.84 -7.35 -7.43
N LYS A 858 -38.27 -6.46 -8.35
CA LYS A 858 -39.33 -5.48 -8.13
C LYS A 858 -40.70 -6.15 -8.04
N VAL A 859 -41.04 -7.03 -8.97
CA VAL A 859 -42.35 -7.71 -8.99
C VAL A 859 -42.54 -8.65 -7.79
N CYS A 860 -41.48 -9.32 -7.34
CA CYS A 860 -41.53 -10.27 -6.22
C CYS A 860 -41.09 -9.67 -4.87
N SER A 861 -41.07 -8.34 -4.72
CA SER A 861 -40.53 -7.70 -3.50
C SER A 861 -41.38 -7.98 -2.27
N GLU A 862 -42.70 -8.01 -2.42
CA GLU A 862 -43.66 -8.26 -1.34
C GLU A 862 -43.59 -9.73 -0.89
N GLU A 863 -43.64 -10.68 -1.82
CA GLU A 863 -43.53 -12.10 -1.53
C GLU A 863 -42.20 -12.43 -0.85
N ARG A 864 -41.11 -11.77 -1.27
CA ARG A 864 -39.80 -11.95 -0.64
C ARG A 864 -39.83 -11.47 0.81
N ALA A 865 -40.44 -10.32 1.08
CA ALA A 865 -40.54 -9.77 2.43
C ALA A 865 -41.40 -10.63 3.36
N VAL A 866 -42.44 -11.30 2.82
CA VAL A 866 -43.36 -12.14 3.60
C VAL A 866 -42.82 -13.56 3.79
N TYR A 867 -42.42 -14.23 2.71
CA TYR A 867 -42.10 -15.67 2.73
C TYR A 867 -40.62 -15.98 2.89
N CYS A 868 -39.72 -15.07 2.49
CA CYS A 868 -38.28 -15.33 2.37
C CYS A 868 -37.40 -14.33 3.12
N LYS A 869 -37.92 -13.71 4.18
CA LYS A 869 -37.24 -12.64 4.94
C LYS A 869 -35.88 -13.05 5.50
N ASP A 870 -35.76 -14.30 5.99
CA ASP A 870 -34.56 -14.82 6.67
C ASP A 870 -33.60 -15.52 5.70
N VAL A 871 -33.93 -15.56 4.41
CA VAL A 871 -33.14 -16.26 3.39
C VAL A 871 -32.02 -15.35 2.88
N LYS A 872 -30.77 -15.77 3.12
CA LYS A 872 -29.60 -15.06 2.60
C LYS A 872 -29.60 -15.07 1.05
N PRO A 873 -29.41 -13.92 0.38
CA PRO A 873 -29.24 -13.82 -1.07
C PRO A 873 -28.09 -14.67 -1.63
N GLY A 874 -28.06 -14.86 -2.95
CA GLY A 874 -27.08 -15.70 -3.66
C GLY A 874 -27.40 -17.20 -3.70
N LYS A 875 -26.69 -17.93 -4.58
CA LYS A 875 -26.85 -19.38 -4.85
C LYS A 875 -28.30 -19.80 -5.15
N ALA A 876 -29.03 -18.91 -5.83
CA ALA A 876 -30.46 -19.02 -6.12
C ALA A 876 -31.38 -19.22 -4.90
N ARG A 877 -30.90 -19.09 -3.65
CA ARG A 877 -31.65 -19.45 -2.43
C ARG A 877 -32.97 -18.69 -2.27
N VAL A 878 -32.95 -17.37 -2.50
CA VAL A 878 -34.16 -16.54 -2.42
C VAL A 878 -35.17 -16.93 -3.49
N ILE A 879 -34.70 -17.26 -4.70
CA ILE A 879 -35.56 -17.72 -5.79
C ILE A 879 -36.15 -19.09 -5.45
N THR A 880 -35.34 -20.02 -4.93
CA THR A 880 -35.79 -21.34 -4.48
C THR A 880 -36.88 -21.22 -3.42
N CYS A 881 -36.68 -20.35 -2.42
CA CYS A 881 -37.69 -20.06 -1.40
C CYS A 881 -38.99 -19.48 -2.01
N LEU A 882 -38.89 -18.50 -2.92
CA LEU A 882 -40.05 -17.94 -3.59
C LEU A 882 -40.81 -18.98 -4.41
N VAL A 883 -40.09 -19.88 -5.08
CA VAL A 883 -40.66 -20.98 -5.89
C VAL A 883 -41.39 -21.98 -5.00
N GLU A 884 -40.85 -22.29 -3.83
CA GLU A 884 -41.52 -23.13 -2.82
C GLU A 884 -42.80 -22.47 -2.29
N ALA A 885 -42.78 -21.14 -2.12
CA ALA A 885 -43.92 -20.37 -1.65
C ALA A 885 -45.01 -20.16 -2.73
N MET A 886 -44.75 -20.42 -4.01
CA MET A 886 -45.73 -20.23 -5.11
C MET A 886 -47.03 -21.01 -4.95
N ALA A 887 -47.01 -22.10 -4.17
CA ALA A 887 -48.17 -22.93 -3.85
C ALA A 887 -49.05 -22.35 -2.72
N GLN A 888 -48.60 -21.29 -2.04
CA GLN A 888 -49.37 -20.63 -0.99
C GLN A 888 -50.53 -19.81 -1.58
N PRO A 889 -51.69 -19.75 -0.89
CA PRO A 889 -52.89 -19.12 -1.41
C PRO A 889 -52.77 -17.61 -1.64
N ASN A 890 -51.93 -16.91 -0.85
CA ASN A 890 -51.76 -15.46 -0.91
C ASN A 890 -50.56 -15.00 -1.76
N PHE A 891 -50.02 -15.86 -2.61
CA PHE A 891 -48.88 -15.51 -3.47
C PHE A 891 -49.35 -14.75 -4.73
N GLY A 892 -48.73 -13.59 -5.04
CA GLY A 892 -49.16 -12.69 -6.10
C GLY A 892 -49.11 -13.29 -7.51
N ALA A 893 -50.05 -12.89 -8.37
CA ALA A 893 -50.19 -13.44 -9.71
C ALA A 893 -49.04 -13.04 -10.65
N GLU A 894 -48.54 -11.81 -10.54
CA GLU A 894 -47.45 -11.28 -11.37
C GLU A 894 -46.12 -11.97 -11.04
N CYS A 895 -45.77 -12.03 -9.75
CA CYS A 895 -44.56 -12.76 -9.31
C CYS A 895 -44.64 -14.24 -9.69
N ARG A 896 -45.83 -14.86 -9.58
CA ARG A 896 -46.04 -16.26 -9.99
C ARG A 896 -45.77 -16.46 -11.48
N ALA A 897 -46.25 -15.58 -12.35
CA ALA A 897 -46.05 -15.69 -13.80
C ALA A 897 -44.57 -15.57 -14.18
N GLU A 898 -43.86 -14.58 -13.63
CA GLU A 898 -42.42 -14.37 -13.87
C GLU A 898 -41.57 -15.55 -13.35
N LEU A 899 -41.89 -16.10 -12.17
CA LEU A 899 -41.23 -17.29 -11.65
C LEU A 899 -41.52 -18.53 -12.52
N GLN A 900 -42.75 -18.72 -13.01
CA GLN A 900 -43.09 -19.83 -13.91
C GLN A 900 -42.31 -19.75 -15.23
N GLN A 901 -42.24 -18.56 -15.84
CA GLN A 901 -41.47 -18.34 -17.07
C GLN A 901 -39.99 -18.71 -16.87
N ARG A 902 -39.42 -18.28 -15.75
CA ARG A 902 -38.06 -18.64 -15.36
C ARG A 902 -37.87 -20.14 -15.19
N GLN A 903 -38.79 -20.82 -14.52
CA GLN A 903 -38.68 -22.27 -14.27
C GLN A 903 -38.73 -23.09 -15.56
N SER A 904 -39.47 -22.65 -16.57
CA SER A 904 -39.42 -23.27 -17.89
C SER A 904 -38.04 -23.19 -18.54
N ALA A 905 -37.29 -22.10 -18.34
CA ALA A 905 -35.92 -21.99 -18.85
C ALA A 905 -34.95 -22.95 -18.11
N VAL A 906 -35.05 -23.04 -16.78
CA VAL A 906 -34.23 -23.93 -15.93
C VAL A 906 -34.38 -25.41 -16.34
N LYS A 907 -35.59 -25.84 -16.66
CA LYS A 907 -35.87 -27.23 -17.07
C LYS A 907 -35.34 -27.58 -18.47
N ASN A 908 -35.04 -26.58 -19.29
CA ASN A 908 -34.62 -26.75 -20.68
C ASN A 908 -33.10 -26.62 -20.87
N ASP A 909 -32.40 -25.94 -19.97
CA ASP A 909 -30.95 -25.75 -20.02
C ASP A 909 -30.32 -25.80 -18.62
N TYR A 910 -29.38 -26.74 -18.43
CA TYR A 910 -28.69 -26.95 -17.16
C TYR A 910 -27.90 -25.71 -16.69
N ARG A 911 -27.51 -24.82 -17.62
CA ARG A 911 -26.78 -23.58 -17.29
C ARG A 911 -27.61 -22.58 -16.49
N TYR A 912 -28.92 -22.75 -16.46
CA TYR A 912 -29.82 -21.93 -15.66
C TYR A 912 -30.18 -22.58 -14.30
N ASP A 913 -29.85 -23.87 -14.12
CA ASP A 913 -29.94 -24.55 -12.82
C ASP A 913 -28.58 -24.50 -12.11
N ILE A 914 -28.42 -23.56 -11.18
CA ILE A 914 -27.15 -23.38 -10.46
C ILE A 914 -26.72 -24.64 -9.73
N GLY A 915 -27.65 -25.37 -9.10
CA GLY A 915 -27.35 -26.58 -8.35
C GLY A 915 -26.76 -27.66 -9.26
N VAL A 916 -27.38 -27.90 -10.42
CA VAL A 916 -26.85 -28.86 -11.41
C VAL A 916 -25.53 -28.34 -12.02
N MET A 917 -25.45 -27.07 -12.38
CA MET A 917 -24.25 -26.49 -12.99
C MET A 917 -23.02 -26.61 -12.08
N THR A 918 -23.16 -26.35 -10.78
CA THR A 918 -22.05 -26.44 -9.83
C THR A 918 -21.84 -27.86 -9.32
N GLY A 919 -22.92 -28.57 -8.99
CA GLY A 919 -22.86 -29.90 -8.38
C GLY A 919 -22.49 -31.02 -9.34
N CYS A 920 -22.74 -30.83 -10.65
CA CYS A 920 -22.41 -31.79 -11.71
C CYS A 920 -21.27 -31.34 -12.63
N ARG A 921 -20.51 -30.29 -12.29
CA ARG A 921 -19.50 -29.72 -13.19
C ARG A 921 -18.54 -30.78 -13.75
N ASP A 922 -17.91 -31.55 -12.86
CA ASP A 922 -16.92 -32.57 -13.21
C ASP A 922 -17.57 -33.75 -13.96
N ASP A 923 -18.77 -34.15 -13.54
CA ASP A 923 -19.54 -35.22 -14.19
C ASP A 923 -19.98 -34.85 -15.61
N ILE A 924 -20.34 -33.58 -15.85
CA ILE A 924 -20.69 -33.09 -17.19
C ILE A 924 -19.46 -33.13 -18.09
N GLU A 925 -18.27 -32.79 -17.58
CA GLU A 925 -17.02 -32.88 -18.34
C GLU A 925 -16.62 -34.33 -18.62
N ALA A 926 -16.79 -35.22 -17.66
CA ALA A 926 -16.45 -36.63 -17.80
C ALA A 926 -17.39 -37.40 -18.75
N PHE A 927 -18.70 -37.15 -18.70
CA PHE A 927 -19.70 -38.00 -19.36
C PHE A 927 -20.52 -37.31 -20.45
N CYS A 928 -20.63 -35.98 -20.43
CA CYS A 928 -21.57 -35.23 -21.27
C CYS A 928 -20.93 -34.05 -22.03
N ALA A 929 -19.61 -34.06 -22.24
CA ALA A 929 -18.88 -32.97 -22.89
C ALA A 929 -19.36 -32.70 -24.33
N GLU A 930 -19.63 -33.76 -25.11
CA GLU A 930 -20.13 -33.66 -26.49
C GLU A 930 -21.54 -33.04 -26.58
N GLU A 931 -22.33 -33.16 -25.51
CA GLU A 931 -23.69 -32.60 -25.46
C GLU A 931 -23.70 -31.09 -25.21
N LYS A 932 -22.56 -30.50 -24.77
CA LYS A 932 -22.43 -29.06 -24.52
C LYS A 932 -22.57 -28.21 -25.79
N THR A 933 -22.26 -28.79 -26.96
CA THR A 933 -22.26 -28.10 -28.27
C THR A 933 -23.60 -28.23 -29.01
N LYS A 934 -24.52 -29.10 -28.54
CA LYS A 934 -25.83 -29.29 -29.18
C LYS A 934 -26.81 -28.17 -28.82
N LEU A 935 -27.80 -27.96 -29.70
CA LEU A 935 -28.81 -26.87 -29.66
C LEU A 935 -29.29 -26.53 -28.24
N ARG A 936 -29.17 -25.25 -27.88
CA ARG A 936 -29.66 -24.66 -26.62
C ARG A 936 -31.16 -24.93 -26.44
N GLY A 937 -31.59 -25.20 -25.21
CA GLY A 937 -33.02 -25.35 -24.86
C GLY A 937 -33.65 -26.74 -25.04
N ASN A 938 -32.88 -27.75 -25.45
CA ASN A 938 -33.38 -29.13 -25.65
C ASN A 938 -33.04 -30.10 -24.51
N ALA A 939 -32.60 -29.61 -23.35
CA ALA A 939 -32.23 -30.42 -22.18
C ALA A 939 -31.27 -31.58 -22.51
N THR A 940 -30.38 -31.43 -23.49
CA THR A 940 -29.48 -32.50 -23.98
C THR A 940 -28.53 -32.97 -22.88
N VAL A 941 -27.86 -32.04 -22.21
CA VAL A 941 -26.96 -32.32 -21.08
C VAL A 941 -27.73 -32.92 -19.90
N LEU A 942 -28.90 -32.37 -19.55
CA LEU A 942 -29.72 -32.92 -18.46
C LEU A 942 -30.15 -34.37 -18.74
N ARG A 943 -30.53 -34.69 -19.98
CA ARG A 943 -30.87 -36.07 -20.39
C ARG A 943 -29.65 -36.99 -20.37
N CYS A 944 -28.48 -36.50 -20.77
CA CYS A 944 -27.22 -37.25 -20.65
C CYS A 944 -26.85 -37.56 -19.19
N LEU A 945 -27.03 -36.59 -18.28
CA LEU A 945 -26.82 -36.79 -16.85
C LEU A 945 -27.82 -37.80 -16.26
N VAL A 946 -29.09 -37.77 -16.68
CA VAL A 946 -30.08 -38.79 -16.28
C VAL A 946 -29.67 -40.18 -16.77
N ALA A 947 -29.15 -40.30 -18.00
CA ALA A 947 -28.71 -41.57 -18.57
C ALA A 947 -27.47 -42.15 -17.85
N ASN A 948 -26.58 -41.28 -17.35
CA ASN A 948 -25.36 -41.66 -16.64
C ASN A 948 -25.47 -41.51 -15.12
N PHE A 949 -26.67 -41.32 -14.57
CA PHE A 949 -26.90 -40.92 -13.18
C PHE A 949 -26.15 -41.80 -12.16
N ASP A 950 -26.15 -43.11 -12.35
CA ASP A 950 -25.48 -44.07 -11.44
C ASP A 950 -23.94 -44.00 -11.46
N LYS A 951 -23.35 -43.35 -12.47
CA LYS A 951 -21.91 -43.13 -12.61
C LYS A 951 -21.46 -41.76 -12.11
N THR A 952 -22.41 -40.86 -11.83
CA THR A 952 -22.12 -39.49 -11.37
C THR A 952 -21.81 -39.43 -9.88
N GLY A 953 -21.08 -38.40 -9.45
CA GLY A 953 -20.75 -38.18 -8.04
C GLY A 953 -21.98 -37.92 -7.15
N GLU A 954 -21.85 -38.12 -5.85
CA GLU A 954 -22.98 -38.00 -4.90
C GLU A 954 -23.64 -36.61 -4.92
N SER A 955 -22.82 -35.55 -5.06
CA SER A 955 -23.28 -34.17 -5.20
C SER A 955 -24.18 -34.00 -6.44
N CYS A 956 -23.71 -34.48 -7.60
CA CYS A 956 -24.48 -34.42 -8.83
C CYS A 956 -25.76 -35.25 -8.77
N GLN A 957 -25.69 -36.44 -8.16
CA GLN A 957 -26.87 -37.29 -7.97
C GLN A 957 -27.95 -36.59 -7.14
N ALA A 958 -27.57 -35.86 -6.09
CA ALA A 958 -28.51 -35.11 -5.25
C ALA A 958 -29.19 -33.98 -6.07
N GLU A 959 -28.40 -33.20 -6.81
CA GLU A 959 -28.89 -32.08 -7.61
C GLU A 959 -29.74 -32.53 -8.79
N MET A 960 -29.35 -33.60 -9.50
CA MET A 960 -30.17 -34.18 -10.56
C MET A 960 -31.47 -34.79 -10.01
N SER A 961 -31.43 -35.42 -8.84
CA SER A 961 -32.65 -35.92 -8.20
C SER A 961 -33.61 -34.75 -7.87
N ARG A 962 -33.08 -33.62 -7.39
CA ARG A 962 -33.88 -32.39 -7.16
C ARG A 962 -34.47 -31.86 -8.48
N ALA A 963 -33.65 -31.70 -9.51
CA ALA A 963 -34.07 -31.15 -10.80
C ALA A 963 -35.17 -32.00 -11.46
N VAL A 964 -35.02 -33.32 -11.46
CA VAL A 964 -36.03 -34.24 -12.05
C VAL A 964 -37.30 -34.30 -11.21
N ARG A 965 -37.21 -34.30 -9.86
CA ARG A 965 -38.41 -34.20 -8.99
C ARG A 965 -39.20 -32.93 -9.30
N PHE A 966 -38.49 -31.81 -9.45
CA PHE A 966 -39.10 -30.54 -9.78
C PHE A 966 -39.77 -30.55 -11.16
N ALA A 967 -39.10 -31.09 -12.18
CA ALA A 967 -39.67 -31.23 -13.53
C ALA A 967 -40.93 -32.12 -13.56
N LEU A 968 -40.98 -33.18 -12.74
CA LEU A 968 -42.17 -34.03 -12.57
C LEU A 968 -43.24 -33.40 -11.66
N TRP A 969 -42.88 -32.43 -10.82
CA TRP A 969 -43.82 -31.70 -9.97
C TRP A 969 -44.57 -30.62 -10.74
N ASP A 970 -43.86 -29.81 -11.52
CA ASP A 970 -44.42 -28.80 -12.41
C ASP A 970 -44.41 -29.32 -13.86
N TYR A 971 -45.02 -30.48 -14.05
CA TYR A 971 -45.03 -31.21 -15.32
C TYR A 971 -45.87 -30.50 -16.38
N THR A 972 -45.29 -30.32 -17.57
CA THR A 972 -45.98 -29.82 -18.77
C THR A 972 -45.69 -30.74 -19.95
N SER A 973 -46.73 -31.08 -20.73
CA SER A 973 -46.57 -31.92 -21.93
C SER A 973 -45.71 -31.18 -22.97
N GLY A 974 -44.81 -31.90 -23.64
CA GLY A 974 -43.87 -31.34 -24.62
C GLY A 974 -42.58 -30.75 -24.04
N GLN A 975 -42.40 -30.79 -22.71
CA GLN A 975 -41.21 -30.25 -22.04
C GLN A 975 -39.94 -31.07 -22.31
N ALA A 976 -38.82 -30.40 -22.63
CA ALA A 976 -37.61 -31.04 -23.16
C ALA A 976 -37.03 -32.17 -22.27
N LEU A 977 -37.04 -32.01 -20.94
CA LEU A 977 -36.53 -33.04 -20.02
C LEU A 977 -37.51 -34.22 -19.83
N THR A 978 -38.81 -33.95 -19.77
CA THR A 978 -39.85 -34.95 -19.40
C THR A 978 -40.67 -35.45 -20.58
N ARG A 979 -40.42 -34.98 -21.82
CA ARG A 979 -41.18 -35.34 -23.03
C ARG A 979 -41.30 -36.85 -23.26
N GLU A 980 -40.28 -37.60 -22.87
CA GLU A 980 -40.24 -39.07 -22.99
C GLU A 980 -41.26 -39.75 -22.06
N CYS A 981 -41.84 -39.04 -21.09
CA CYS A 981 -42.92 -39.49 -20.21
C CYS A 981 -44.32 -39.10 -20.71
N ASP A 982 -44.46 -38.31 -21.77
CA ASP A 982 -45.76 -37.74 -22.15
C ASP A 982 -46.83 -38.81 -22.44
N ALA A 983 -46.45 -39.84 -23.21
CA ALA A 983 -47.34 -40.96 -23.51
C ALA A 983 -47.73 -41.77 -22.27
N ASP A 984 -46.80 -41.97 -21.34
CA ASP A 984 -47.04 -42.71 -20.09
C ASP A 984 -47.95 -41.92 -19.13
N VAL A 985 -47.78 -40.60 -19.07
CA VAL A 985 -48.63 -39.72 -18.26
C VAL A 985 -50.06 -39.71 -18.79
N ASP A 986 -50.23 -39.60 -20.12
CA ASP A 986 -51.55 -39.64 -20.75
C ASP A 986 -52.24 -41.00 -20.59
N ALA A 987 -51.47 -42.10 -20.55
CA ALA A 987 -51.98 -43.46 -20.39
C ALA A 987 -52.36 -43.82 -18.94
N PHE A 988 -51.59 -43.37 -17.95
CA PHE A 988 -51.67 -43.88 -16.57
C PHE A 988 -52.13 -42.86 -15.53
N CYS A 989 -52.05 -41.56 -15.81
CA CYS A 989 -52.35 -40.52 -14.82
C CYS A 989 -53.74 -39.87 -15.03
N PRO A 990 -54.43 -39.48 -13.94
CA PRO A 990 -55.77 -38.92 -14.05
C PRO A 990 -55.73 -37.56 -14.78
N LYS A 991 -56.70 -37.37 -15.69
CA LYS A 991 -56.91 -36.10 -16.42
C LYS A 991 -57.31 -35.01 -15.41
N GLY A 992 -56.32 -34.27 -14.91
CA GLY A 992 -56.48 -33.33 -13.79
C GLY A 992 -55.31 -33.32 -12.79
N ALA A 993 -54.38 -34.28 -12.86
CA ALA A 993 -53.13 -34.28 -12.09
C ALA A 993 -52.17 -33.10 -12.40
N LYS A 994 -52.62 -32.16 -13.25
CA LYS A 994 -51.97 -30.88 -13.59
C LYS A 994 -52.06 -29.84 -12.46
N ALA A 995 -52.91 -30.04 -11.43
CA ALA A 995 -53.15 -29.06 -10.36
C ALA A 995 -52.46 -29.42 -9.03
N ARG A 996 -51.85 -28.41 -8.42
CA ARG A 996 -50.96 -28.44 -7.23
C ARG A 996 -51.73 -28.69 -5.93
N PRO A 997 -51.43 -29.78 -5.20
CA PRO A 997 -51.24 -29.63 -3.76
C PRO A 997 -49.95 -30.31 -3.28
N GLY A 998 -49.15 -29.57 -2.51
CA GLY A 998 -47.94 -30.04 -1.83
C GLY A 998 -46.66 -29.32 -2.26
N GLY A 999 -45.78 -29.06 -1.29
CA GLY A 999 -44.50 -28.38 -1.50
C GLY A 999 -43.48 -29.17 -2.34
N MET A 1000 -42.50 -28.43 -2.87
CA MET A 1000 -41.53 -28.80 -3.92
C MET A 1000 -40.67 -30.05 -3.64
N PHE A 1001 -40.55 -30.48 -2.38
CA PHE A 1001 -39.76 -31.66 -1.99
C PHE A 1001 -40.53 -32.97 -1.94
N THR A 1002 -41.82 -32.95 -2.24
CA THR A 1002 -42.60 -34.18 -2.44
C THR A 1002 -42.61 -34.52 -3.93
N ILE A 1003 -42.50 -35.81 -4.27
CA ILE A 1003 -42.77 -36.28 -5.64
C ILE A 1003 -44.14 -35.71 -6.03
N GLY A 1004 -44.23 -34.88 -7.07
CA GLY A 1004 -45.50 -34.23 -7.44
C GLY A 1004 -46.57 -35.20 -7.91
N ALA A 1005 -47.78 -34.71 -8.22
CA ALA A 1005 -48.91 -35.56 -8.58
C ALA A 1005 -48.60 -36.52 -9.74
N VAL A 1006 -47.89 -36.04 -10.76
CA VAL A 1006 -47.43 -36.84 -11.91
C VAL A 1006 -46.33 -37.83 -11.51
N GLY A 1007 -45.31 -37.38 -10.79
CA GLY A 1007 -44.28 -38.29 -10.29
C GLY A 1007 -44.84 -39.43 -9.41
N ARG A 1008 -45.80 -39.14 -8.51
CA ARG A 1008 -46.43 -40.15 -7.64
C ARG A 1008 -47.26 -41.13 -8.45
N CYS A 1009 -47.98 -40.62 -9.45
CA CYS A 1009 -48.71 -41.45 -10.39
C CYS A 1009 -47.78 -42.44 -11.12
N LEU A 1010 -46.70 -41.95 -11.70
CA LEU A 1010 -45.74 -42.79 -12.44
C LEU A 1010 -45.01 -43.78 -11.52
N SER A 1011 -44.60 -43.35 -10.32
CA SER A 1011 -44.04 -44.27 -9.31
C SER A 1011 -45.03 -45.36 -8.92
N LYS A 1012 -46.31 -45.03 -8.75
CA LYS A 1012 -47.38 -46.00 -8.47
C LYS A 1012 -47.58 -46.96 -9.64
N ALA A 1013 -47.55 -46.48 -10.88
CA ALA A 1013 -47.64 -47.32 -12.07
C ALA A 1013 -46.48 -48.34 -12.12
N LEU A 1014 -45.26 -47.91 -11.78
CA LEU A 1014 -44.08 -48.77 -11.76
C LEU A 1014 -44.15 -49.86 -10.67
N VAL A 1015 -44.65 -49.52 -9.46
CA VAL A 1015 -44.89 -50.49 -8.37
C VAL A 1015 -46.01 -51.48 -8.73
N GLN A 1016 -46.99 -51.06 -9.52
CA GLN A 1016 -48.06 -51.91 -10.04
C GLN A 1016 -47.63 -52.77 -11.25
N ALA A 1017 -46.33 -52.92 -11.50
CA ALA A 1017 -45.76 -53.67 -12.63
C ALA A 1017 -46.24 -53.21 -14.01
N LYS A 1018 -46.65 -51.94 -14.17
CA LYS A 1018 -46.96 -51.36 -15.48
C LYS A 1018 -45.66 -51.01 -16.21
N SER A 1019 -45.58 -51.36 -17.50
CA SER A 1019 -44.42 -51.07 -18.33
C SER A 1019 -44.41 -49.60 -18.74
N LEU A 1020 -43.56 -48.80 -18.08
CA LEU A 1020 -43.23 -47.43 -18.49
C LEU A 1020 -42.19 -47.46 -19.61
N ALA A 1021 -42.19 -46.44 -20.48
CA ALA A 1021 -41.15 -46.27 -21.47
C ALA A 1021 -39.75 -46.25 -20.80
N PRO A 1022 -38.71 -46.90 -21.36
CA PRO A 1022 -37.41 -47.07 -20.68
C PRO A 1022 -36.79 -45.75 -20.18
N LYS A 1023 -36.88 -44.68 -20.99
CA LYS A 1023 -36.40 -43.35 -20.63
C LYS A 1023 -37.26 -42.67 -19.56
N CYS A 1024 -38.59 -42.85 -19.61
CA CYS A 1024 -39.47 -42.34 -18.56
C CYS A 1024 -39.23 -43.06 -17.22
N ARG A 1025 -39.05 -44.39 -17.27
CA ARG A 1025 -38.65 -45.19 -16.11
C ARG A 1025 -37.37 -44.66 -15.46
N GLN A 1026 -36.36 -44.31 -16.24
CA GLN A 1026 -35.12 -43.71 -15.72
C GLN A 1026 -35.38 -42.38 -14.98
N LEU A 1027 -36.20 -41.48 -15.54
CA LEU A 1027 -36.55 -40.23 -14.87
C LEU A 1027 -37.26 -40.47 -13.53
N VAL A 1028 -38.18 -41.44 -13.47
CA VAL A 1028 -38.88 -41.81 -12.22
C VAL A 1028 -37.90 -42.39 -11.19
N LEU A 1029 -36.91 -43.18 -11.62
CA LEU A 1029 -35.87 -43.73 -10.74
C LEU A 1029 -34.93 -42.66 -10.20
N VAL A 1030 -34.55 -41.67 -11.03
CA VAL A 1030 -33.76 -40.52 -10.59
C VAL A 1030 -34.53 -39.69 -9.57
N ALA A 1031 -35.82 -39.46 -9.81
CA ALA A 1031 -36.69 -38.71 -8.89
C ALA A 1031 -36.96 -39.44 -7.55
N ALA A 1032 -36.78 -40.76 -7.47
CA ALA A 1032 -37.03 -41.52 -6.26
C ALA A 1032 -36.05 -41.16 -5.11
N PRO A 1033 -36.50 -41.12 -3.84
CA PRO A 1033 -35.61 -41.13 -2.67
C PRO A 1033 -34.62 -42.31 -2.71
N LYS A 1034 -33.40 -42.12 -2.21
CA LYS A 1034 -32.32 -43.12 -2.26
C LYS A 1034 -32.77 -44.49 -1.74
N ASP A 1035 -33.46 -44.52 -0.60
CA ASP A 1035 -33.94 -45.76 0.02
C ASP A 1035 -35.01 -46.47 -0.81
N SER A 1036 -35.90 -45.70 -1.45
CA SER A 1036 -36.99 -46.24 -2.28
C SER A 1036 -36.54 -46.70 -3.68
N ARG A 1037 -35.37 -46.22 -4.14
CA ARG A 1037 -34.89 -46.45 -5.52
C ARG A 1037 -34.59 -47.92 -5.79
N VAL A 1038 -34.09 -48.65 -4.79
CA VAL A 1038 -33.83 -50.10 -4.87
C VAL A 1038 -35.13 -50.87 -5.12
N TYR A 1039 -36.20 -50.51 -4.42
CA TYR A 1039 -37.52 -51.14 -4.57
C TYR A 1039 -38.13 -50.89 -5.97
N LEU A 1040 -37.89 -49.70 -6.53
CA LEU A 1040 -38.38 -49.34 -7.88
C LEU A 1040 -37.54 -49.94 -9.01
N ARG A 1041 -36.29 -50.35 -8.76
CA ARG A 1041 -35.45 -51.06 -9.75
C ARG A 1041 -35.93 -52.50 -9.97
N TYR A 1042 -36.41 -53.14 -8.91
CA TYR A 1042 -36.84 -54.55 -8.92
C TYR A 1042 -38.29 -54.71 -8.42
N PRO A 1043 -39.29 -54.20 -9.17
CA PRO A 1043 -40.69 -54.29 -8.75
C PRO A 1043 -41.18 -55.75 -8.67
N GLU A 1044 -40.68 -56.65 -9.51
CA GLU A 1044 -41.08 -58.07 -9.53
C GLU A 1044 -40.56 -58.87 -8.33
N SER A 1045 -39.39 -58.52 -7.78
CA SER A 1045 -38.81 -59.24 -6.63
C SER A 1045 -39.45 -58.82 -5.31
N THR A 1046 -39.92 -57.58 -5.21
CA THR A 1046 -40.51 -57.01 -3.99
C THR A 1046 -41.96 -57.42 -3.80
N SER A 1047 -42.76 -57.51 -4.87
CA SER A 1047 -44.09 -58.14 -4.80
C SER A 1047 -43.99 -59.60 -4.40
N ALA A 1048 -43.00 -60.33 -4.92
CA ALA A 1048 -42.73 -61.71 -4.53
C ALA A 1048 -42.26 -61.85 -3.07
N LEU A 1049 -41.43 -60.92 -2.57
CA LEU A 1049 -40.94 -60.91 -1.19
C LEU A 1049 -42.04 -60.55 -0.18
N ILE A 1050 -42.87 -59.55 -0.48
CA ILE A 1050 -44.02 -59.14 0.35
C ILE A 1050 -45.04 -60.29 0.42
N THR A 1051 -45.28 -60.98 -0.70
CA THR A 1051 -46.17 -62.15 -0.73
C THR A 1051 -45.60 -63.30 0.11
N LYS A 1052 -44.28 -63.58 0.04
CA LYS A 1052 -43.63 -64.58 0.89
C LYS A 1052 -43.61 -64.23 2.37
N ILE A 1053 -43.44 -62.95 2.73
CA ILE A 1053 -43.49 -62.50 4.13
C ILE A 1053 -44.91 -62.60 4.68
N ALA A 1054 -45.93 -62.27 3.86
CA ALA A 1054 -47.33 -62.45 4.22
C ALA A 1054 -47.72 -63.93 4.38
N GLU A 1055 -47.15 -64.83 3.57
CA GLU A 1055 -47.30 -66.28 3.73
C GLU A 1055 -46.60 -66.81 4.99
N LEU A 1056 -45.38 -66.35 5.28
CA LEU A 1056 -44.64 -66.71 6.50
C LEU A 1056 -45.34 -66.21 7.78
N GLN A 1057 -45.95 -65.02 7.75
CA GLN A 1057 -46.70 -64.49 8.88
C GLN A 1057 -48.03 -65.23 9.12
N ARG A 1058 -48.72 -65.66 8.06
CA ARG A 1058 -49.89 -66.55 8.17
C ARG A 1058 -49.51 -67.92 8.73
N ALA A 1059 -48.36 -68.46 8.32
CA ALA A 1059 -47.84 -69.72 8.86
C ALA A 1059 -47.39 -69.60 10.33
N ALA A 1060 -47.02 -68.40 10.79
CA ALA A 1060 -46.60 -68.12 12.16
C ALA A 1060 -47.72 -67.65 13.11
N GLY A 1061 -48.98 -67.58 12.66
CA GLY A 1061 -50.13 -67.23 13.51
C GLY A 1061 -50.13 -65.79 14.04
N LEU A 1062 -49.39 -64.87 13.41
CA LEU A 1062 -49.27 -63.47 13.83
C LEU A 1062 -50.35 -62.62 13.14
N GLU A 1063 -51.62 -62.85 13.48
CA GLU A 1063 -52.72 -61.98 13.05
C GLU A 1063 -52.79 -60.70 13.91
N ALA A 1064 -51.80 -59.80 13.79
CA ALA A 1064 -51.94 -58.37 14.15
C ALA A 1064 -50.61 -57.61 13.99
N VAL A 1065 -49.97 -57.64 12.81
CA VAL A 1065 -48.87 -56.68 12.52
C VAL A 1065 -48.94 -56.19 11.09
N LEU A 1066 -50.07 -55.59 10.72
CA LEU A 1066 -50.10 -54.56 9.68
C LEU A 1066 -51.01 -53.44 10.16
N VAL A 1067 -50.41 -52.35 10.63
CA VAL A 1067 -51.09 -51.06 10.72
C VAL A 1067 -51.33 -50.58 9.30
N ASP A 1068 -52.60 -50.42 8.96
CA ASP A 1068 -53.09 -49.68 7.81
C ASP A 1068 -52.44 -48.28 7.78
N PRO A 1069 -51.75 -47.86 6.70
CA PRO A 1069 -51.11 -46.55 6.62
C PRO A 1069 -52.09 -45.36 6.63
N TYR A 1070 -53.40 -45.58 6.79
CA TYR A 1070 -54.42 -44.52 6.84
C TYR A 1070 -55.02 -44.21 8.22
N ARG A 1071 -54.57 -44.83 9.33
CA ARG A 1071 -55.09 -44.51 10.68
C ARG A 1071 -54.12 -43.65 11.52
N ARG A 1072 -54.48 -42.38 11.71
CA ARG A 1072 -53.96 -41.49 12.76
C ARG A 1072 -54.50 -41.94 14.11
N ASP A 1073 -53.62 -42.33 15.05
CA ASP A 1073 -53.56 -41.85 16.45
C ASP A 1073 -52.58 -42.70 17.29
N GLY A 1074 -51.87 -42.04 18.20
CA GLY A 1074 -50.63 -42.52 18.82
C GLY A 1074 -50.78 -43.51 19.99
N GLY A 1075 -49.67 -44.19 20.29
CA GLY A 1075 -49.49 -45.02 21.49
C GLY A 1075 -48.08 -45.60 21.56
N SER A 1076 -47.34 -45.25 22.61
CA SER A 1076 -45.96 -45.66 22.92
C SER A 1076 -45.79 -47.16 23.15
N VAL A 1077 -44.66 -47.73 22.69
CA VAL A 1077 -44.25 -49.11 22.99
C VAL A 1077 -43.25 -49.11 24.15
N THR A 1078 -43.60 -49.76 25.26
CA THR A 1078 -42.68 -50.14 26.33
C THR A 1078 -41.92 -51.40 25.92
N VAL A 1079 -40.58 -51.32 25.83
CA VAL A 1079 -39.72 -52.48 25.56
C VAL A 1079 -39.12 -53.00 26.88
N THR A 1080 -39.26 -54.29 27.05
CA THR A 1080 -38.95 -55.11 28.22
C THR A 1080 -37.46 -55.17 28.56
N GLY A 1081 -37.19 -55.21 29.87
CA GLY A 1081 -36.05 -55.76 30.65
C GLY A 1081 -34.62 -55.85 30.11
N TRP A 1082 -34.40 -56.23 28.86
CA TRP A 1082 -33.07 -56.55 28.32
C TRP A 1082 -32.31 -55.32 27.81
N VAL A 1083 -33.02 -54.25 27.40
CA VAL A 1083 -32.40 -52.99 26.95
C VAL A 1083 -31.80 -52.21 28.13
N ALA A 1084 -32.42 -52.28 29.31
CA ALA A 1084 -31.89 -51.63 30.52
C ALA A 1084 -30.55 -52.24 30.98
N LEU A 1085 -30.40 -53.56 30.87
CA LEU A 1085 -29.17 -54.26 31.25
C LEU A 1085 -28.01 -53.94 30.29
N ALA A 1086 -28.30 -53.84 28.98
CA ALA A 1086 -27.33 -53.44 27.97
C ALA A 1086 -26.89 -51.97 28.13
N CYS A 1087 -27.81 -51.09 28.53
CA CYS A 1087 -27.49 -49.69 28.81
C CYS A 1087 -26.63 -49.53 30.07
N ILE A 1088 -26.87 -50.31 31.13
CA ILE A 1088 -26.08 -50.26 32.37
C ILE A 1088 -24.65 -50.78 32.13
N VAL A 1089 -24.49 -51.87 31.38
CA VAL A 1089 -23.16 -52.39 31.01
C VAL A 1089 -22.39 -51.40 30.12
N SER A 1090 -23.09 -50.74 29.19
CA SER A 1090 -22.48 -49.70 28.34
C SER A 1090 -22.07 -48.46 29.14
N LEU A 1091 -22.87 -48.05 30.14
CA LEU A 1091 -22.54 -46.94 31.04
C LEU A 1091 -21.33 -47.25 31.93
N ILE A 1092 -21.21 -48.48 32.42
CA ILE A 1092 -20.06 -48.92 33.21
C ILE A 1092 -18.79 -48.90 32.33
N LEU A 1093 -18.85 -49.41 31.11
CA LEU A 1093 -17.71 -49.39 30.17
C LEU A 1093 -17.30 -47.97 29.78
N VAL A 1094 -18.25 -47.06 29.57
CA VAL A 1094 -17.97 -45.66 29.25
C VAL A 1094 -17.40 -44.92 30.47
N SER A 1095 -17.89 -45.19 31.68
CA SER A 1095 -17.37 -44.58 32.90
C SER A 1095 -15.95 -45.05 33.25
N VAL A 1096 -15.65 -46.36 33.10
CA VAL A 1096 -14.31 -46.91 33.28
C VAL A 1096 -13.36 -46.43 32.17
N GLY A 1097 -13.82 -46.37 30.93
CA GLY A 1097 -13.07 -45.79 29.81
C GLY A 1097 -12.75 -44.31 30.02
N GLY A 1098 -13.71 -43.53 30.55
CA GLY A 1098 -13.54 -42.12 30.88
C GLY A 1098 -12.53 -41.88 32.00
N VAL A 1099 -12.55 -42.70 33.06
CA VAL A 1099 -11.57 -42.62 34.17
C VAL A 1099 -10.17 -43.02 33.70
N VAL A 1100 -10.04 -44.02 32.83
CA VAL A 1100 -8.74 -44.42 32.23
C VAL A 1100 -8.21 -43.34 31.27
N MET A 1101 -9.08 -42.69 30.48
CA MET A 1101 -8.69 -41.58 29.61
C MET A 1101 -8.27 -40.34 30.42
N LEU A 1102 -8.95 -40.04 31.52
CA LEU A 1102 -8.62 -38.92 32.39
C LEU A 1102 -7.32 -39.18 33.18
N ALA A 1103 -7.09 -40.42 33.62
CA ALA A 1103 -5.83 -40.84 34.24
C ALA A 1103 -4.66 -40.74 33.24
N ARG A 1104 -4.82 -41.24 32.00
CA ARG A 1104 -3.80 -41.11 30.93
C ARG A 1104 -3.53 -39.67 30.50
N ARG A 1105 -4.49 -38.76 30.66
CA ARG A 1105 -4.35 -37.34 30.32
C ARG A 1105 -3.69 -36.51 31.45
N LEU A 1106 -3.72 -37.00 32.70
CA LEU A 1106 -3.16 -36.33 33.88
C LEU A 1106 -1.78 -36.86 34.29
N SER A 1107 -1.47 -38.14 34.02
CA SER A 1107 -0.11 -38.69 34.17
C SER A 1107 0.65 -38.55 32.84
N GLY A 1108 1.32 -37.42 32.64
CA GLY A 1108 2.10 -37.17 31.44
C GLY A 1108 3.25 -38.17 31.26
N ALA A 1109 3.30 -38.80 30.08
CA ALA A 1109 4.52 -39.31 29.48
C ALA A 1109 4.35 -39.33 27.94
N ASP A 1110 5.25 -38.59 27.29
CA ASP A 1110 5.73 -38.68 25.91
C ASP A 1110 4.84 -38.26 24.72
N LYS A 1111 5.21 -37.10 24.17
CA LYS A 1111 4.86 -36.56 22.86
C LYS A 1111 5.72 -37.21 21.74
N PRO A 1112 5.26 -37.17 20.48
CA PRO A 1112 5.71 -38.07 19.42
C PRO A 1112 7.04 -37.64 18.77
N HIS A 1113 7.94 -38.60 18.60
CA HIS A 1113 8.99 -38.57 17.60
C HIS A 1113 8.49 -39.17 16.29
N THR A 1114 8.52 -38.39 15.22
CA THR A 1114 8.50 -38.89 13.84
C THR A 1114 9.91 -39.35 13.51
N HIS A 1115 10.12 -40.65 13.30
CA HIS A 1115 11.38 -41.22 12.81
C HIS A 1115 11.21 -41.71 11.37
N TYR A 1116 12.03 -41.15 10.48
CA TYR A 1116 12.44 -41.71 9.18
C TYR A 1116 13.70 -42.57 9.40
N VAL A 1117 13.87 -43.71 8.69
CA VAL A 1117 15.18 -44.25 8.20
C VAL A 1117 15.01 -45.23 7.01
N LYS A 1118 15.61 -44.82 5.86
CA LYS A 1118 16.45 -45.48 4.80
C LYS A 1118 16.55 -47.01 4.58
N SER A 1119 16.50 -47.44 3.30
CA SER A 1119 17.62 -47.97 2.46
C SER A 1119 17.06 -48.45 1.09
N GLY A 1120 17.74 -48.47 -0.06
CA GLY A 1120 19.10 -48.16 -0.48
C GLY A 1120 19.27 -48.31 -2.02
N ASP A 1121 20.42 -47.83 -2.50
CA ASP A 1121 21.20 -48.12 -3.72
C ASP A 1121 20.54 -47.94 -5.12
N ALA A 1122 21.16 -47.30 -6.12
CA ALA A 1122 22.56 -47.01 -6.40
C ALA A 1122 22.72 -45.72 -7.22
#